data_AF-A0A852ZHW8-F1
#
_entry.id   AF-A0A852ZHW8-F1
#
_cell.length_a   1.000
_cell.length_b   1.000
_cell.length_c   1.000
_cell.angle_alpha   90.00
_cell.angle_beta   90.00
_cell.angle_gamma   90.00
#
_symmetry.space_group_name_H-M   'P 1'
#
loop_
_entity.id
_entity.type
_entity.pdbx_description
1 polymer ?
#
loop_
_entity_poly.entity_id
_entity_poly.type
_entity_poly.pdbx_seq_one_letter_code
_entity_poly.pdbx_strand_id
1 'polypeptide(L)'
;MLALVLGVVSALAAASTAQTAWAQPLVRSQVWAWGYNVFGQVGDGTTTSSITPVQVAQGAMPAGTRVVAISAGGNHTVALDANGQAWTWGQNNSGQLGDGSTTSRTAPVQVAQGAIPAGTKLIAVAAAVGGEHTVALDADGRAWAWGNNSFGQLGDGSTANSTVPVQVAQGAMPSGTKLTAVFAGRFHTLALDTNGRMWAWGNNFYGQLGDGTTATRTSPVQVTDGAMPSGTKLVAVSAGWGHTVALDSEGHAWAWGNNAYGQLGNGTHTGAVTPVQVVQGAIPDGTRLTRISAGSFHTVVLSDDGHAWAWGDNYDGEVGDGTGIDRSSPVAVVQGAMPEGTKLIAIACGDFHTMALDEDGQAWGWGYNLDSQLGDGTYTSRTSPVRTSQEEMPDGTRLVAIAAGLHHSVALSESVDHPPTVEVAPGGQVVSDSAGTVNLVVGDAETPAGELTVSAASDDQSVVPDAGISFGGSGADRTMTVRTNSQASGTAVVTVMVSDGDLTGTATVTVVTGRSRTDHLTGTDGPDLIFARDGNDVVDARGGIDLVAAGAGNDAVLGGAGDDTIDGGLGNDALVGDAGNDVLSGGAGNDGLVGGLGDDALSGGAGNDGLAGGRGADLFSGGTGNDIAIDFSAGEGDTRDGTIP
;
A
#
# COMPACT_ATOMS: atom_id res chain seq x y z
N MET A 1 -16.02 6.19 27.58
CA MET A 1 -15.25 5.15 28.32
C MET A 1 -15.22 3.87 27.47
N LEU A 2 -14.78 4.00 26.21
CA LEU A 2 -14.86 2.96 25.17
C LEU A 2 -13.66 3.15 24.22
N ALA A 3 -12.45 2.91 24.74
CA ALA A 3 -11.19 2.97 23.99
C ALA A 3 -10.14 2.24 24.85
N LEU A 4 -10.18 0.91 24.90
CA LEU A 4 -9.15 0.01 25.49
C LEU A 4 -9.73 -1.40 25.60
N VAL A 5 -9.85 -2.16 24.51
CA VAL A 5 -9.79 -3.64 24.47
C VAL A 5 -9.56 -4.04 23.01
N LEU A 6 -8.35 -3.84 22.51
CA LEU A 6 -7.96 -4.29 21.18
C LEU A 6 -6.52 -4.79 21.25
N GLY A 7 -6.35 -6.05 21.61
CA GLY A 7 -5.19 -6.81 21.16
C GLY A 7 -5.33 -6.92 19.65
N VAL A 8 -4.45 -6.24 18.91
CA VAL A 8 -4.42 -6.14 17.44
C VAL A 8 -5.59 -5.39 16.77
N VAL A 9 -6.08 -4.31 17.37
CA VAL A 9 -6.70 -3.24 16.57
C VAL A 9 -6.13 -1.92 17.02
N SER A 10 -5.35 -1.36 16.12
CA SER A 10 -4.90 0.03 16.08
C SER A 10 -6.04 0.97 16.47
N ALA A 11 -5.72 1.87 17.39
CA ALA A 11 -6.65 2.85 17.92
C ALA A 11 -7.13 3.78 16.79
N LEU A 12 -8.41 3.65 16.41
CA LEU A 12 -9.14 4.75 15.81
C LEU A 12 -10.43 4.98 16.61
N ALA A 13 -10.39 5.93 17.55
CA ALA A 13 -11.60 6.47 18.14
C ALA A 13 -11.41 7.93 18.59
N ALA A 14 -12.12 8.81 17.86
CA ALA A 14 -12.74 10.05 18.30
C ALA A 14 -11.83 11.25 18.66
N ALA A 15 -11.53 12.07 17.65
CA ALA A 15 -11.44 13.52 17.87
C ALA A 15 -12.85 14.13 17.91
N SER A 16 -13.06 14.99 18.88
CA SER A 16 -14.32 15.56 19.34
C SER A 16 -14.89 16.64 18.42
N THR A 17 -16.19 16.86 18.60
CA THR A 17 -17.03 17.89 17.97
C THR A 17 -16.46 19.31 18.09
N ALA A 18 -16.67 20.05 16.99
CA ALA A 18 -16.59 21.51 16.80
C ALA A 18 -15.23 22.10 16.42
N GLN A 19 -14.86 21.96 15.14
CA GLN A 19 -14.09 22.97 14.41
C GLN A 19 -14.67 23.15 13.00
N THR A 20 -14.74 24.41 12.58
CA THR A 20 -15.15 24.95 11.29
C THR A 20 -14.76 24.07 10.09
N ALA A 21 -15.69 23.88 9.16
CA ALA A 21 -15.54 23.10 7.94
C ALA A 21 -14.38 23.60 7.06
N TRP A 22 -13.20 23.07 7.32
CA TRP A 22 -12.13 22.88 6.34
C TRP A 22 -12.25 21.41 5.94
N ALA A 23 -12.31 21.10 4.65
CA ALA A 23 -12.33 19.71 4.20
C ALA A 23 -11.10 19.01 4.81
N GLN A 24 -11.34 17.96 5.61
CA GLN A 24 -10.24 17.15 6.11
C GLN A 24 -9.55 16.52 4.88
N PRO A 25 -8.22 16.51 4.80
CA PRO A 25 -7.53 15.82 3.73
C PRO A 25 -7.98 14.36 3.69
N LEU A 26 -8.10 13.80 2.48
CA LEU A 26 -8.41 12.40 2.33
C LEU A 26 -7.23 11.60 2.93
N VAL A 27 -7.55 10.61 3.76
CA VAL A 27 -6.54 9.76 4.41
C VAL A 27 -6.62 8.39 3.78
N ARG A 28 -5.54 8.01 3.09
CA ARG A 28 -5.41 6.70 2.49
C ARG A 28 -4.84 5.72 3.51
N SER A 29 -5.32 4.49 3.48
CA SER A 29 -4.76 3.39 4.28
C SER A 29 -4.11 2.39 3.36
N GLN A 30 -2.86 2.02 3.60
CA GLN A 30 -2.17 0.98 2.85
C GLN A 30 -1.73 -0.15 3.78
N VAL A 31 -1.80 -1.38 3.28
CA VAL A 31 -1.31 -2.55 3.99
C VAL A 31 0.05 -2.92 3.41
N TRP A 32 1.00 -3.16 4.30
CA TRP A 32 2.36 -3.57 3.98
C TRP A 32 2.62 -4.93 4.59
N ALA A 33 3.31 -5.82 3.89
CA ALA A 33 3.64 -7.14 4.41
C ALA A 33 5.04 -7.60 3.99
N TRP A 34 5.64 -8.48 4.78
CA TRP A 34 6.96 -9.05 4.52
C TRP A 34 7.15 -10.39 5.23
N GLY A 35 8.23 -11.08 4.90
CA GLY A 35 8.60 -12.39 5.40
C GLY A 35 8.22 -13.53 4.45
N TYR A 36 7.92 -14.69 5.02
CA TYR A 36 7.58 -15.92 4.29
C TYR A 36 6.32 -15.75 3.42
N ASN A 37 6.37 -16.14 2.13
CA ASN A 37 5.25 -15.93 1.19
C ASN A 37 4.87 -17.14 0.32
N VAL A 38 5.27 -18.37 0.66
CA VAL A 38 5.03 -19.53 -0.24
C VAL A 38 3.54 -19.80 -0.52
N PHE A 39 2.64 -19.33 0.34
CA PHE A 39 1.19 -19.46 0.16
C PHE A 39 0.50 -18.16 -0.27
N GLY A 40 1.25 -17.08 -0.50
CA GLY A 40 0.70 -15.78 -0.87
C GLY A 40 0.28 -14.90 0.31
N GLN A 41 0.72 -15.19 1.54
CA GLN A 41 0.32 -14.46 2.76
C GLN A 41 0.88 -13.05 2.89
N VAL A 42 1.91 -12.69 2.10
CA VAL A 42 2.33 -11.31 1.91
C VAL A 42 1.24 -10.56 1.13
N GLY A 43 0.63 -11.18 0.13
CA GLY A 43 -0.54 -10.60 -0.56
C GLY A 43 -0.21 -9.63 -1.69
N ASP A 44 1.04 -9.60 -2.15
CA ASP A 44 1.57 -8.77 -3.24
C ASP A 44 1.28 -9.34 -4.65
N GLY A 45 0.40 -10.33 -4.75
CA GLY A 45 0.13 -11.07 -5.99
C GLY A 45 1.13 -12.19 -6.29
N THR A 46 2.20 -12.33 -5.50
CA THR A 46 3.26 -13.33 -5.72
C THR A 46 3.24 -14.44 -4.67
N THR A 47 4.17 -15.40 -4.82
CA THR A 47 4.51 -16.40 -3.78
C THR A 47 5.97 -16.29 -3.35
N THR A 48 6.60 -15.14 -3.59
CA THR A 48 8.01 -14.90 -3.32
C THR A 48 8.14 -14.21 -1.97
N SER A 49 8.94 -14.78 -1.06
CA SER A 49 9.18 -14.16 0.24
C SER A 49 9.82 -12.78 0.06
N SER A 50 9.42 -11.82 0.90
CA SER A 50 9.99 -10.48 0.86
C SER A 50 10.82 -10.21 2.10
N ILE A 51 12.03 -9.69 1.91
CA ILE A 51 12.97 -9.40 3.01
C ILE A 51 12.79 -7.99 3.59
N THR A 52 12.01 -7.16 2.91
CA THR A 52 11.58 -5.81 3.29
C THR A 52 10.07 -5.68 3.10
N PRO A 53 9.40 -4.72 3.73
CA PRO A 53 7.98 -4.46 3.48
C PRO A 53 7.69 -4.21 2.01
N VAL A 54 6.66 -4.87 1.49
CA VAL A 54 6.06 -4.62 0.18
C VAL A 54 4.58 -4.29 0.34
N GLN A 55 4.05 -3.49 -0.56
CA GLN A 55 2.63 -3.14 -0.55
C GLN A 55 1.78 -4.36 -0.91
N VAL A 56 0.73 -4.61 -0.13
CA VAL A 56 -0.27 -5.63 -0.43
C VAL A 56 -1.07 -5.19 -1.65
N ALA A 57 -1.23 -6.07 -2.63
CA ALA A 57 -1.98 -5.78 -3.84
C ALA A 57 -3.45 -5.48 -3.55
N GLN A 58 -4.09 -4.68 -4.40
CA GLN A 58 -5.53 -4.38 -4.30
C GLN A 58 -6.39 -5.66 -4.30
N GLY A 59 -6.05 -6.64 -5.15
CA GLY A 59 -6.81 -7.88 -5.27
C GLY A 59 -8.28 -7.64 -5.62
N ALA A 60 -9.20 -8.24 -4.85
CA ALA A 60 -10.63 -8.05 -5.01
C ALA A 60 -11.20 -6.84 -4.24
N MET A 61 -10.37 -6.07 -3.53
CA MET A 61 -10.84 -4.88 -2.82
C MET A 61 -11.24 -3.81 -3.84
N PRO A 62 -12.42 -3.17 -3.69
CA PRO A 62 -12.76 -1.99 -4.48
C PRO A 62 -11.69 -0.89 -4.37
N ALA A 63 -11.52 -0.10 -5.42
CA ALA A 63 -10.67 1.09 -5.34
C ALA A 63 -11.17 2.02 -4.21
N GLY A 64 -10.24 2.64 -3.48
CA GLY A 64 -10.56 3.47 -2.30
C GLY A 64 -10.97 2.68 -1.04
N THR A 65 -10.76 1.35 -1.00
CA THR A 65 -11.06 0.57 0.22
C THR A 65 -10.15 1.00 1.37
N ARG A 66 -10.76 1.57 2.41
CA ARG A 66 -10.05 1.95 3.63
C ARG A 66 -9.99 0.81 4.63
N VAL A 67 -8.82 0.20 4.79
CA VAL A 67 -8.52 -0.81 5.81
C VAL A 67 -8.33 -0.11 7.17
N VAL A 68 -8.96 -0.67 8.21
CA VAL A 68 -8.94 -0.11 9.57
C VAL A 68 -8.37 -1.07 10.61
N ALA A 69 -8.28 -2.36 10.29
CA ALA A 69 -7.62 -3.35 11.14
C ALA A 69 -6.99 -4.45 10.30
N ILE A 70 -5.91 -5.02 10.84
CA ILE A 70 -5.17 -6.13 10.25
C ILE A 70 -4.87 -7.19 11.31
N SER A 71 -4.76 -8.44 10.92
CA SER A 71 -4.29 -9.53 11.77
C SER A 71 -3.59 -10.58 10.91
N ALA A 72 -2.52 -11.17 11.43
CA ALA A 72 -1.71 -12.16 10.75
C ALA A 72 -1.84 -13.51 11.49
N GLY A 73 -2.20 -14.56 10.75
CA GLY A 73 -2.39 -15.91 11.27
C GLY A 73 -1.17 -16.80 11.05
N GLY A 74 -1.40 -18.10 10.85
CA GLY A 74 -0.36 -19.06 10.50
C GLY A 74 0.36 -18.67 9.22
N ASN A 75 -0.24 -18.95 8.07
CA ASN A 75 0.24 -18.50 6.76
C ASN A 75 -0.88 -17.79 6.00
N HIS A 76 -1.68 -17.00 6.70
CA HIS A 76 -2.74 -16.20 6.11
C HIS A 76 -2.84 -14.85 6.83
N THR A 77 -3.46 -13.90 6.17
CA THR A 77 -3.66 -12.55 6.68
C THR A 77 -5.14 -12.19 6.53
N VAL A 78 -5.66 -11.42 7.48
CA VAL A 78 -7.01 -10.86 7.44
C VAL A 78 -6.94 -9.34 7.64
N ALA A 79 -7.75 -8.62 6.88
CA ALA A 79 -7.99 -7.19 7.03
C ALA A 79 -9.49 -6.91 7.20
N LEU A 80 -9.82 -5.85 7.94
CA LEU A 80 -11.17 -5.33 8.09
C LEU A 80 -11.19 -3.92 7.50
N ASP A 81 -12.16 -3.64 6.63
CA ASP A 81 -12.38 -2.29 6.09
C ASP A 81 -13.34 -1.45 6.95
N ALA A 82 -13.37 -0.15 6.67
CA ALA A 82 -14.23 0.82 7.35
C ALA A 82 -15.74 0.57 7.14
N ASN A 83 -16.11 -0.23 6.13
CA ASN A 83 -17.49 -0.61 5.86
C ASN A 83 -17.93 -1.84 6.67
N GLY A 84 -16.99 -2.51 7.35
CA GLY A 84 -17.22 -3.70 8.15
C GLY A 84 -17.16 -4.99 7.33
N GLN A 85 -16.47 -4.99 6.19
CA GLN A 85 -16.20 -6.20 5.39
C GLN A 85 -14.79 -6.72 5.68
N ALA A 86 -14.67 -8.05 5.70
CA ALA A 86 -13.40 -8.72 5.93
C ALA A 86 -12.79 -9.21 4.60
N TRP A 87 -11.48 -9.07 4.49
CA TRP A 87 -10.67 -9.44 3.35
C TRP A 87 -9.55 -10.37 3.83
N THR A 88 -9.24 -11.43 3.09
CA THR A 88 -8.24 -12.44 3.50
C THR A 88 -7.37 -12.86 2.33
N TRP A 89 -6.15 -13.31 2.62
CA TRP A 89 -5.22 -13.89 1.63
C TRP A 89 -4.21 -14.82 2.30
N GLY A 90 -3.46 -15.59 1.49
CA GLY A 90 -2.52 -16.61 1.93
C GLY A 90 -3.05 -18.05 1.81
N GLN A 91 -2.57 -18.93 2.68
CA GLN A 91 -2.90 -20.35 2.74
C GLN A 91 -4.41 -20.56 3.02
N ASN A 92 -5.04 -21.52 2.33
CA ASN A 92 -6.47 -21.81 2.51
C ASN A 92 -6.83 -23.31 2.64
N ASN A 93 -5.87 -24.18 2.94
CA ASN A 93 -6.09 -25.64 2.93
C ASN A 93 -7.19 -26.11 3.91
N SER A 94 -7.43 -25.35 4.98
CA SER A 94 -8.46 -25.61 5.98
C SER A 94 -9.70 -24.72 5.83
N GLY A 95 -9.75 -23.84 4.82
CA GLY A 95 -10.81 -22.85 4.64
C GLY A 95 -10.62 -21.56 5.46
N GLN A 96 -9.41 -21.29 5.96
CA GLN A 96 -9.12 -20.15 6.85
C GLN A 96 -9.29 -18.77 6.21
N LEU A 97 -9.40 -18.69 4.88
CA LEU A 97 -9.76 -17.47 4.18
C LEU A 97 -11.27 -17.21 4.23
N GLY A 98 -12.09 -18.24 4.43
CA GLY A 98 -13.55 -18.05 4.57
C GLY A 98 -14.25 -17.62 3.28
N ASP A 99 -13.60 -17.74 2.13
CA ASP A 99 -14.09 -17.32 0.81
C ASP A 99 -14.96 -18.38 0.11
N GLY A 100 -15.38 -19.41 0.84
CA GLY A 100 -16.13 -20.55 0.31
C GLY A 100 -15.27 -21.59 -0.41
N SER A 101 -13.95 -21.44 -0.41
CA SER A 101 -13.02 -22.36 -1.07
C SER A 101 -11.98 -22.93 -0.09
N THR A 102 -11.12 -23.81 -0.61
CA THR A 102 -9.88 -24.25 0.05
C THR A 102 -8.64 -23.87 -0.77
N THR A 103 -8.76 -22.88 -1.65
CA THR A 103 -7.69 -22.46 -2.56
C THR A 103 -6.98 -21.24 -1.99
N SER A 104 -5.65 -21.32 -1.88
CA SER A 104 -4.82 -20.19 -1.43
C SER A 104 -4.96 -18.99 -2.38
N ARG A 105 -4.70 -17.80 -1.86
CA ARG A 105 -4.81 -16.53 -2.60
C ARG A 105 -3.53 -15.72 -2.40
N THR A 106 -2.96 -15.24 -3.50
CA THR A 106 -1.78 -14.36 -3.47
C THR A 106 -2.14 -12.89 -3.37
N ALA A 107 -3.43 -12.55 -3.37
CA ALA A 107 -3.94 -11.19 -3.20
C ALA A 107 -5.26 -11.24 -2.41
N PRO A 108 -5.68 -10.12 -1.78
CA PRO A 108 -6.89 -10.06 -0.96
C PRO A 108 -8.15 -10.55 -1.68
N VAL A 109 -8.92 -11.44 -1.02
CA VAL A 109 -10.25 -11.90 -1.42
C VAL A 109 -11.27 -11.60 -0.33
N GLN A 110 -12.51 -11.29 -0.71
CA GLN A 110 -13.57 -11.03 0.25
C GLN A 110 -13.97 -12.31 0.99
N VAL A 111 -14.14 -12.24 2.31
CA VAL A 111 -14.74 -13.32 3.09
C VAL A 111 -16.19 -13.52 2.64
N ALA A 112 -16.59 -14.76 2.39
CA ALA A 112 -17.94 -15.09 1.98
C ALA A 112 -18.94 -14.81 3.10
N GLN A 113 -20.19 -14.52 2.74
CA GLN A 113 -21.25 -14.25 3.72
C GLN A 113 -21.45 -15.40 4.73
N GLY A 114 -21.47 -16.66 4.26
CA GLY A 114 -21.70 -17.81 5.13
C GLY A 114 -22.98 -17.69 5.96
N ALA A 115 -22.87 -17.92 7.26
CA ALA A 115 -23.97 -17.76 8.22
C ALA A 115 -24.20 -16.31 8.69
N ILE A 116 -23.36 -15.35 8.27
CA ILE A 116 -23.49 -13.94 8.65
C ILE A 116 -24.76 -13.36 7.98
N PRO A 117 -25.68 -12.73 8.73
CA PRO A 117 -26.85 -12.10 8.14
C PRO A 117 -26.46 -10.99 7.17
N ALA A 118 -27.19 -10.86 6.05
CA ALA A 118 -26.93 -9.81 5.07
C ALA A 118 -27.01 -8.41 5.71
N GLY A 119 -26.04 -7.54 5.40
CA GLY A 119 -25.95 -6.19 5.97
C GLY A 119 -25.33 -6.10 7.37
N THR A 120 -24.90 -7.22 7.96
CA THR A 120 -24.16 -7.21 9.23
C THR A 120 -22.79 -6.57 9.02
N LYS A 121 -22.41 -5.66 9.92
CA LYS A 121 -21.08 -5.06 9.96
C LYS A 121 -20.20 -5.79 10.98
N LEU A 122 -19.05 -6.27 10.51
CA LEU A 122 -18.00 -6.74 11.39
C LEU A 122 -17.27 -5.53 12.01
N ILE A 123 -16.86 -5.67 13.27
CA ILE A 123 -16.16 -4.63 14.03
C ILE A 123 -14.78 -5.08 14.52
N ALA A 124 -14.49 -6.38 14.45
CA ALA A 124 -13.17 -6.92 14.75
C ALA A 124 -12.94 -8.23 13.98
N VAL A 125 -11.68 -8.51 13.67
CA VAL A 125 -11.19 -9.76 13.07
C VAL A 125 -9.91 -10.17 13.79
N ALA A 126 -9.70 -11.48 13.94
CA ALA A 126 -8.45 -12.03 14.46
C ALA A 126 -8.12 -13.34 13.74
N ALA A 127 -6.90 -13.43 13.22
CA ALA A 127 -6.35 -14.66 12.67
C ALA A 127 -5.50 -15.37 13.73
N ALA A 128 -5.57 -16.69 13.76
CA ALA A 128 -4.83 -17.52 14.72
C ALA A 128 -3.33 -17.51 14.43
N VAL A 129 -2.51 -16.91 15.31
CA VAL A 129 -1.04 -16.94 15.17
C VAL A 129 -0.55 -18.39 15.20
N GLY A 130 0.18 -18.79 14.15
CA GLY A 130 0.62 -20.16 13.94
C GLY A 130 -0.48 -21.19 13.67
N GLY A 131 -1.74 -20.76 13.58
CA GLY A 131 -2.93 -21.59 13.40
C GLY A 131 -3.63 -21.35 12.06
N GLU A 132 -4.67 -22.13 11.80
CA GLU A 132 -5.40 -22.13 10.53
C GLU A 132 -6.89 -21.81 10.70
N HIS A 133 -7.24 -20.92 11.62
CA HIS A 133 -8.61 -20.44 11.78
C HIS A 133 -8.65 -18.93 11.94
N THR A 134 -9.81 -18.35 11.66
CA THR A 134 -10.06 -16.91 11.73
C THR A 134 -11.38 -16.70 12.47
N VAL A 135 -11.43 -15.65 13.29
CA VAL A 135 -12.62 -15.26 14.04
C VAL A 135 -12.95 -13.79 13.81
N ALA A 136 -14.23 -13.46 13.89
CA ALA A 136 -14.72 -12.10 13.75
C ALA A 136 -15.83 -11.80 14.77
N LEU A 137 -16.02 -10.53 15.05
CA LEU A 137 -17.08 -10.01 15.93
C LEU A 137 -17.94 -9.03 15.13
N ASP A 138 -19.26 -9.16 15.24
CA ASP A 138 -20.19 -8.17 14.67
C ASP A 138 -20.61 -7.09 15.68
N ALA A 139 -21.22 -6.01 15.16
CA ALA A 139 -21.70 -4.89 15.96
C ALA A 139 -22.80 -5.24 16.99
N ASP A 140 -23.46 -6.39 16.84
CA ASP A 140 -24.46 -6.88 17.79
C ASP A 140 -23.86 -7.69 18.94
N GLY A 141 -22.56 -7.98 18.88
CA GLY A 141 -21.82 -8.76 19.86
C GLY A 141 -21.88 -10.27 19.63
N ARG A 142 -22.10 -10.73 18.38
CA ARG A 142 -22.00 -12.14 17.99
C ARG A 142 -20.65 -12.43 17.37
N ALA A 143 -20.09 -13.58 17.72
CA ALA A 143 -18.83 -14.06 17.15
C ALA A 143 -19.09 -15.04 16.00
N TRP A 144 -18.22 -14.96 15.01
CA TRP A 144 -18.19 -15.77 13.81
C TRP A 144 -16.81 -16.40 13.67
N ALA A 145 -16.72 -17.62 13.17
CA ALA A 145 -15.45 -18.32 13.00
C ALA A 145 -15.44 -19.15 11.71
N TRP A 146 -14.26 -19.36 11.12
CA TRP A 146 -14.06 -20.25 9.97
C TRP A 146 -12.62 -20.77 9.92
N GLY A 147 -12.38 -21.73 9.03
CA GLY A 147 -11.13 -22.44 8.88
C GLY A 147 -11.10 -23.78 9.62
N ASN A 148 -9.93 -24.12 10.14
CA ASN A 148 -9.67 -25.37 10.84
C ASN A 148 -10.52 -25.48 12.12
N ASN A 149 -11.02 -26.67 12.41
CA ASN A 149 -11.85 -26.96 13.58
C ASN A 149 -11.50 -28.28 14.27
N SER A 150 -10.31 -28.83 14.06
CA SER A 150 -9.95 -30.17 14.56
C SER A 150 -10.07 -30.31 16.08
N PHE A 151 -10.00 -29.20 16.83
CA PHE A 151 -10.18 -29.16 18.28
C PHE A 151 -11.44 -28.42 18.74
N GLY A 152 -12.35 -28.06 17.84
CA GLY A 152 -13.54 -27.28 18.20
C GLY A 152 -13.30 -25.78 18.33
N GLN A 153 -12.21 -25.25 17.77
CA GLN A 153 -11.85 -23.82 17.82
C GLN A 153 -12.87 -22.90 17.11
N LEU A 154 -13.76 -23.42 16.26
CA LEU A 154 -14.87 -22.62 15.72
C LEU A 154 -16.00 -22.40 16.74
N GLY A 155 -16.06 -23.20 17.81
CA GLY A 155 -16.99 -23.00 18.91
C GLY A 155 -18.47 -23.24 18.55
N ASP A 156 -18.75 -23.87 17.42
CA ASP A 156 -20.09 -24.14 16.86
C ASP A 156 -20.71 -25.45 17.37
N GLY A 157 -20.04 -26.13 18.32
CA GLY A 157 -20.43 -27.44 18.83
C GLY A 157 -19.92 -28.61 17.96
N SER A 158 -19.19 -28.33 16.88
CA SER A 158 -18.63 -29.33 15.98
C SER A 158 -17.10 -29.41 16.05
N THR A 159 -16.52 -30.32 15.28
CA THR A 159 -15.07 -30.38 14.98
C THR A 159 -14.81 -30.37 13.47
N ALA A 160 -15.79 -29.93 12.68
CA ALA A 160 -15.69 -29.88 11.23
C ALA A 160 -15.14 -28.53 10.78
N ASN A 161 -14.14 -28.54 9.90
CA ASN A 161 -13.63 -27.32 9.29
C ASN A 161 -14.75 -26.61 8.51
N SER A 162 -14.67 -25.29 8.38
CA SER A 162 -15.61 -24.52 7.60
C SER A 162 -14.90 -23.57 6.65
N THR A 163 -15.26 -23.60 5.36
CA THR A 163 -14.75 -22.68 4.34
C THR A 163 -15.52 -21.37 4.28
N VAL A 164 -16.55 -21.20 5.12
CA VAL A 164 -17.35 -19.97 5.26
C VAL A 164 -17.57 -19.66 6.74
N PRO A 165 -17.88 -18.42 7.12
CA PRO A 165 -18.19 -18.07 8.51
C PRO A 165 -19.35 -18.91 9.09
N VAL A 166 -19.13 -19.52 10.26
CA VAL A 166 -20.14 -20.15 11.12
C VAL A 166 -20.30 -19.35 12.41
N GLN A 167 -21.49 -19.41 13.02
CA GLN A 167 -21.75 -18.71 14.26
C GLN A 167 -21.23 -19.50 15.46
N VAL A 168 -20.52 -18.84 16.38
CA VAL A 168 -20.12 -19.42 17.66
C VAL A 168 -21.36 -19.72 18.52
N ALA A 169 -21.41 -20.90 19.14
CA ALA A 169 -22.57 -21.38 19.87
C ALA A 169 -22.87 -20.54 21.13
N GLN A 170 -23.87 -19.66 21.04
CA GLN A 170 -24.30 -18.83 22.17
C GLN A 170 -25.03 -19.59 23.27
N GLY A 171 -25.57 -20.79 22.99
CA GLY A 171 -26.32 -21.58 23.97
C GLY A 171 -25.52 -22.05 25.18
N ALA A 172 -24.18 -22.02 25.10
CA ALA A 172 -23.30 -22.30 26.23
C ALA A 172 -23.05 -21.08 27.13
N MET A 173 -23.40 -19.88 26.65
CA MET A 173 -23.33 -18.63 27.40
C MET A 173 -24.70 -18.28 28.01
N PRO A 174 -24.75 -17.53 29.13
CA PRO A 174 -26.00 -17.02 29.67
C PRO A 174 -26.78 -16.20 28.64
N SER A 175 -28.10 -16.35 28.63
CA SER A 175 -28.97 -15.64 27.70
C SER A 175 -28.73 -14.13 27.74
N GLY A 176 -28.57 -13.52 26.57
CA GLY A 176 -28.30 -12.08 26.43
C GLY A 176 -26.83 -11.67 26.59
N THR A 177 -25.91 -12.62 26.73
CA THR A 177 -24.47 -12.32 26.69
C THR A 177 -24.09 -11.69 25.35
N LYS A 178 -23.43 -10.53 25.41
CA LYS A 178 -22.87 -9.83 24.26
C LYS A 178 -21.36 -9.82 24.37
N LEU A 179 -20.69 -10.24 23.31
CA LEU A 179 -19.24 -10.22 23.23
C LEU A 179 -18.75 -8.83 22.83
N THR A 180 -17.62 -8.41 23.39
CA THR A 180 -16.96 -7.13 23.12
C THR A 180 -15.60 -7.30 22.44
N ALA A 181 -15.01 -8.49 22.51
CA ALA A 181 -13.75 -8.82 21.84
C ALA A 181 -13.66 -10.32 21.57
N VAL A 182 -12.89 -10.68 20.54
CA VAL A 182 -12.54 -12.06 20.15
C VAL A 182 -11.04 -12.14 19.92
N PHE A 183 -10.44 -13.28 20.26
CA PHE A 183 -9.01 -13.53 20.10
C PHE A 183 -8.80 -14.97 19.62
N ALA A 184 -7.82 -15.17 18.76
CA ALA A 184 -7.47 -16.47 18.20
C ALA A 184 -6.05 -16.86 18.64
N GLY A 185 -5.95 -17.95 19.40
CA GLY A 185 -4.68 -18.65 19.63
C GLY A 185 -4.46 -19.70 18.56
N ARG A 186 -3.37 -20.45 18.65
CA ARG A 186 -3.03 -21.44 17.62
C ARG A 186 -4.10 -22.52 17.42
N PHE A 187 -4.66 -23.01 18.53
CA PHE A 187 -5.63 -24.12 18.56
C PHE A 187 -6.86 -23.85 19.45
N HIS A 188 -6.99 -22.64 19.99
CA HIS A 188 -8.08 -22.23 20.86
C HIS A 188 -8.49 -20.80 20.57
N THR A 189 -9.69 -20.45 21.02
CA THR A 189 -10.31 -19.15 20.78
C THR A 189 -10.85 -18.63 22.09
N LEU A 190 -10.78 -17.31 22.24
CA LEU A 190 -11.16 -16.60 23.44
C LEU A 190 -12.12 -15.46 23.09
N ALA A 191 -12.97 -15.08 24.03
CA ALA A 191 -13.80 -13.89 23.91
C ALA A 191 -14.03 -13.22 25.26
N LEU A 192 -14.24 -11.90 25.23
CA LEU A 192 -14.68 -11.12 26.38
C LEU A 192 -16.13 -10.69 26.19
N ASP A 193 -16.91 -10.69 27.26
CA ASP A 193 -18.27 -10.14 27.26
C ASP A 193 -18.37 -8.76 27.93
N THR A 194 -19.53 -8.13 27.79
CA THR A 194 -19.82 -6.79 28.36
C THR A 194 -19.70 -6.71 29.89
N ASN A 195 -19.68 -7.84 30.60
CA ASN A 195 -19.49 -7.90 32.04
C ASN A 195 -18.02 -8.12 32.43
N GLY A 196 -17.12 -8.22 31.45
CA GLY A 196 -15.71 -8.54 31.66
C GLY A 196 -15.45 -10.03 31.93
N ARG A 197 -16.43 -10.91 31.71
CA ARG A 197 -16.20 -12.36 31.80
C ARG A 197 -15.52 -12.85 30.54
N MET A 198 -14.66 -13.83 30.73
CA MET A 198 -13.90 -14.44 29.65
C MET A 198 -14.45 -15.82 29.32
N TRP A 199 -14.52 -16.10 28.02
CA TRP A 199 -14.99 -17.33 27.43
C TRP A 199 -13.86 -17.93 26.61
N ALA A 200 -13.73 -19.25 26.62
CA ALA A 200 -12.69 -19.99 25.92
C ALA A 200 -13.27 -21.25 25.28
N TRP A 201 -12.74 -21.68 24.13
CA TRP A 201 -13.06 -22.95 23.50
C TRP A 201 -11.93 -23.40 22.57
N GLY A 202 -11.98 -24.64 22.10
CA GLY A 202 -10.91 -25.28 21.33
C GLY A 202 -10.07 -26.25 22.17
N ASN A 203 -8.79 -26.38 21.79
CA ASN A 203 -7.83 -27.27 22.45
C ASN A 203 -7.59 -26.88 23.92
N ASN A 204 -7.48 -27.88 24.79
CA ASN A 204 -7.22 -27.65 26.22
C ASN A 204 -6.17 -28.60 26.82
N PHE A 205 -5.30 -29.21 26.01
CA PHE A 205 -4.38 -30.23 26.53
C PHE A 205 -3.40 -29.73 27.60
N TYR A 206 -3.15 -28.43 27.64
CA TYR A 206 -2.28 -27.78 28.64
C TYR A 206 -3.05 -26.94 29.66
N GLY A 207 -4.39 -26.93 29.59
CA GLY A 207 -5.20 -26.06 30.43
C GLY A 207 -5.37 -24.63 29.89
N GLN A 208 -5.04 -24.37 28.62
CA GLN A 208 -5.08 -23.04 28.00
C GLN A 208 -6.47 -22.38 27.97
N LEU A 209 -7.54 -23.16 28.20
CA LEU A 209 -8.89 -22.62 28.35
C LEU A 209 -9.15 -22.06 29.76
N GLY A 210 -8.33 -22.39 30.76
CA GLY A 210 -8.44 -21.84 32.12
C GLY A 210 -9.72 -22.22 32.87
N ASP A 211 -10.42 -23.27 32.42
CA ASP A 211 -11.69 -23.74 32.97
C ASP A 211 -11.52 -24.71 34.15
N GLY A 212 -10.30 -24.84 34.68
CA GLY A 212 -9.94 -25.79 35.73
C GLY A 212 -9.79 -27.23 35.24
N THR A 213 -9.81 -27.46 33.92
CA THR A 213 -9.69 -28.78 33.31
C THR A 213 -8.63 -28.81 32.21
N THR A 214 -8.41 -29.99 31.63
CA THR A 214 -7.64 -30.17 30.39
C THR A 214 -8.49 -30.73 29.25
N ALA A 215 -9.82 -30.64 29.39
CA ALA A 215 -10.77 -31.15 28.41
C ALA A 215 -11.00 -30.13 27.29
N THR A 216 -10.79 -30.55 26.04
CA THR A 216 -11.14 -29.77 24.84
C THR A 216 -12.63 -29.40 24.85
N ARG A 217 -12.96 -28.20 24.37
CA ARG A 217 -14.34 -27.67 24.36
C ARG A 217 -14.73 -27.28 22.93
N THR A 218 -15.78 -27.88 22.39
CA THR A 218 -16.34 -27.51 21.08
C THR A 218 -17.34 -26.37 21.15
N SER A 219 -17.65 -25.88 22.35
CA SER A 219 -18.51 -24.72 22.59
C SER A 219 -17.92 -23.87 23.70
N PRO A 220 -18.23 -22.55 23.76
CA PRO A 220 -17.69 -21.65 24.77
C PRO A 220 -17.85 -22.17 26.20
N VAL A 221 -16.76 -22.17 26.97
CA VAL A 221 -16.75 -22.39 28.43
C VAL A 221 -16.24 -21.13 29.12
N GLN A 222 -16.76 -20.82 30.30
CA GLN A 222 -16.27 -19.69 31.07
C GLN A 222 -14.90 -20.01 31.68
N VAL A 223 -13.95 -19.08 31.56
CA VAL A 223 -12.68 -19.15 32.28
C VAL A 223 -12.94 -18.96 33.78
N THR A 224 -12.28 -19.76 34.62
CA THR A 224 -12.41 -19.64 36.09
C THR A 224 -11.65 -18.43 36.62
N ASP A 225 -12.05 -17.91 37.79
CA ASP A 225 -11.33 -16.80 38.43
C ASP A 225 -9.89 -17.21 38.82
N GLY A 226 -9.65 -18.48 39.16
CA GLY A 226 -8.33 -18.95 39.57
C GLY A 226 -7.78 -18.14 40.75
N ALA A 227 -6.59 -17.56 40.57
CA ALA A 227 -5.97 -16.66 41.55
C ALA A 227 -6.43 -15.19 41.41
N MET A 228 -7.27 -14.85 40.42
CA MET A 228 -7.79 -13.49 40.26
C MET A 228 -8.71 -13.13 41.43
N PRO A 229 -8.58 -11.90 41.98
CA PRO A 229 -9.54 -11.37 42.92
C PRO A 229 -10.98 -11.41 42.37
N SER A 230 -11.95 -11.59 43.26
CA SER A 230 -13.36 -11.57 42.85
C SER A 230 -13.72 -10.21 42.26
N GLY A 231 -14.32 -10.21 41.06
CA GLY A 231 -14.71 -9.00 40.35
C GLY A 231 -13.61 -8.38 39.47
N THR A 232 -12.46 -9.04 39.33
CA THR A 232 -11.43 -8.65 38.34
C THR A 232 -12.04 -8.54 36.95
N LYS A 233 -11.75 -7.43 36.27
CA LYS A 233 -12.20 -7.17 34.90
C LYS A 233 -11.03 -7.23 33.95
N LEU A 234 -11.06 -8.16 33.00
CA LEU A 234 -10.04 -8.27 31.97
C LEU A 234 -10.27 -7.25 30.85
N VAL A 235 -9.20 -6.60 30.40
CA VAL A 235 -9.22 -5.52 29.40
C VAL A 235 -8.30 -5.78 28.21
N ALA A 236 -7.40 -6.76 28.29
CA ALA A 236 -6.61 -7.21 27.16
C ALA A 236 -6.32 -8.70 27.33
N VAL A 237 -6.30 -9.44 26.21
CA VAL A 237 -6.07 -10.88 26.19
C VAL A 237 -5.21 -11.20 24.97
N SER A 238 -4.30 -12.15 25.12
CA SER A 238 -3.59 -12.77 24.00
C SER A 238 -3.49 -14.27 24.23
N ALA A 239 -3.45 -15.02 23.13
CA ALA A 239 -3.38 -16.47 23.13
C ALA A 239 -2.14 -16.92 22.35
N GLY A 240 -1.30 -17.73 22.97
CA GLY A 240 -0.14 -18.34 22.33
C GLY A 240 -0.42 -19.74 21.78
N TRP A 241 0.62 -20.56 21.67
CA TRP A 241 0.52 -21.95 21.19
C TRP A 241 -0.36 -22.82 22.09
N GLY A 242 -0.14 -22.70 23.40
CA GLY A 242 -0.77 -23.53 24.41
C GLY A 242 -0.90 -22.82 25.74
N HIS A 243 -0.78 -21.49 25.77
CA HIS A 243 -1.01 -20.65 26.93
C HIS A 243 -1.89 -19.46 26.55
N THR A 244 -2.46 -18.85 27.58
CA THR A 244 -3.27 -17.64 27.48
C THR A 244 -2.78 -16.64 28.51
N VAL A 245 -2.74 -15.38 28.13
CA VAL A 245 -2.34 -14.27 28.98
C VAL A 245 -3.37 -13.15 28.91
N ALA A 246 -3.55 -12.43 30.02
CA ALA A 246 -4.53 -11.36 30.11
C ALA A 246 -4.04 -10.22 31.02
N LEU A 247 -4.53 -9.02 30.75
CA LEU A 247 -4.41 -7.86 31.63
C LEU A 247 -5.76 -7.53 32.24
N ASP A 248 -5.75 -7.19 33.52
CA ASP A 248 -6.92 -6.60 34.17
C ASP A 248 -6.94 -5.07 34.05
N SER A 249 -8.07 -4.46 34.43
CA SER A 249 -8.29 -3.01 34.38
C SER A 249 -7.36 -2.22 35.30
N GLU A 250 -6.72 -2.87 36.28
CA GLU A 250 -5.76 -2.28 37.20
C GLU A 250 -4.32 -2.36 36.67
N GLY A 251 -4.09 -3.10 35.59
CA GLY A 251 -2.79 -3.25 34.94
C GLY A 251 -1.99 -4.46 35.41
N HIS A 252 -2.59 -5.41 36.14
CA HIS A 252 -1.92 -6.66 36.50
C HIS A 252 -2.04 -7.68 35.37
N ALA A 253 -1.01 -8.50 35.22
CA ALA A 253 -0.96 -9.58 34.24
C ALA A 253 -1.27 -10.94 34.87
N TRP A 254 -2.04 -11.74 34.12
CA TRP A 254 -2.49 -13.07 34.48
C TRP A 254 -2.17 -14.04 33.34
N ALA A 255 -1.81 -15.28 33.67
CA ALA A 255 -1.45 -16.28 32.68
C ALA A 255 -1.93 -17.68 33.08
N TRP A 256 -2.18 -18.56 32.11
CA TRP A 256 -2.47 -19.98 32.32
C TRP A 256 -2.18 -20.80 31.07
N GLY A 257 -2.15 -22.12 31.21
CA GLY A 257 -1.83 -23.09 30.17
C GLY A 257 -0.42 -23.66 30.30
N ASN A 258 0.23 -23.88 29.16
CA ASN A 258 1.59 -24.39 29.03
C ASN A 258 2.61 -23.42 29.66
N ASN A 259 3.65 -23.97 30.29
CA ASN A 259 4.72 -23.18 30.91
C ASN A 259 6.11 -23.81 30.74
N ALA A 260 6.31 -24.59 29.67
CA ALA A 260 7.56 -25.35 29.51
C ALA A 260 8.81 -24.45 29.43
N TYR A 261 8.66 -23.22 28.97
CA TYR A 261 9.73 -22.22 28.76
C TYR A 261 9.57 -21.01 29.70
N GLY A 262 8.70 -21.11 30.70
CA GLY A 262 8.44 -19.99 31.63
C GLY A 262 7.49 -18.92 31.08
N GLN A 263 6.75 -19.20 29.99
CA GLN A 263 5.85 -18.26 29.32
C GLN A 263 4.66 -17.77 30.15
N LEU A 264 4.39 -18.39 31.31
CA LEU A 264 3.42 -17.85 32.28
C LEU A 264 4.00 -16.73 33.15
N GLY A 265 5.32 -16.51 33.13
CA GLY A 265 5.96 -15.39 33.81
C GLY A 265 5.80 -15.40 35.33
N ASN A 266 5.53 -16.56 35.93
CA ASN A 266 5.25 -16.72 37.36
C ASN A 266 6.44 -17.23 38.18
N GLY A 267 7.64 -17.19 37.62
CA GLY A 267 8.89 -17.68 38.23
C GLY A 267 9.04 -19.20 38.20
N THR A 268 8.19 -19.91 37.45
CA THR A 268 8.20 -21.38 37.37
C THR A 268 8.19 -21.87 35.93
N HIS A 269 8.37 -23.19 35.74
CA HIS A 269 8.15 -23.90 34.47
C HIS A 269 6.99 -24.89 34.54
N THR A 270 6.07 -24.68 35.50
CA THR A 270 4.90 -25.55 35.72
C THR A 270 3.66 -24.90 35.14
N GLY A 271 2.95 -25.64 34.29
CA GLY A 271 1.70 -25.18 33.68
C GLY A 271 0.58 -24.99 34.70
N ALA A 272 -0.45 -24.24 34.32
CA ALA A 272 -1.60 -23.95 35.19
C ALA A 272 -2.91 -24.11 34.42
N VAL A 273 -3.88 -24.84 34.98
CA VAL A 273 -5.21 -25.04 34.37
C VAL A 273 -6.24 -23.98 34.77
N THR A 274 -5.83 -23.03 35.60
CA THR A 274 -6.59 -21.85 36.03
C THR A 274 -5.68 -20.63 36.01
N PRO A 275 -6.20 -19.41 35.87
CA PRO A 275 -5.39 -18.18 35.89
C PRO A 275 -4.48 -18.08 37.12
N VAL A 276 -3.20 -17.80 36.89
CA VAL A 276 -2.19 -17.46 37.90
C VAL A 276 -1.63 -16.06 37.63
N GLN A 277 -1.18 -15.38 38.68
CA GLN A 277 -0.60 -14.05 38.53
C GLN A 277 0.81 -14.14 37.96
N VAL A 278 1.12 -13.29 36.98
CA VAL A 278 2.49 -13.05 36.52
C VAL A 278 3.25 -12.39 37.67
N VAL A 279 4.45 -12.86 37.99
CA VAL A 279 5.25 -12.21 39.05
C VAL A 279 5.74 -10.86 38.55
N GLN A 280 5.90 -9.92 39.47
CA GLN A 280 6.37 -8.58 39.12
C GLN A 280 7.74 -8.57 38.43
N GLY A 281 8.67 -9.45 38.86
CA GLY A 281 9.98 -9.57 38.24
C GLY A 281 10.75 -8.25 38.22
N ALA A 282 11.22 -7.83 37.04
CA ALA A 282 11.92 -6.56 36.84
C ALA A 282 11.00 -5.36 36.55
N ILE A 283 9.67 -5.54 36.59
CA ILE A 283 8.70 -4.47 36.34
C ILE A 283 8.66 -3.54 37.57
N PRO A 284 8.94 -2.23 37.44
CA PRO A 284 8.92 -1.30 38.57
C PRO A 284 7.57 -1.23 39.27
N ASP A 285 7.57 -1.00 40.59
CA ASP A 285 6.36 -0.78 41.37
C ASP A 285 5.52 0.38 40.78
N GLY A 286 4.22 0.15 40.65
CA GLY A 286 3.28 1.16 40.12
C GLY A 286 3.25 1.30 38.60
N THR A 287 4.04 0.50 37.87
CA THR A 287 3.95 0.42 36.40
C THR A 287 2.58 -0.10 35.98
N ARG A 288 1.91 0.62 35.08
CA ARG A 288 0.61 0.21 34.55
C ARG A 288 0.76 -0.41 33.17
N LEU A 289 0.54 -1.72 33.07
CA LEU A 289 0.55 -2.43 31.80
C LEU A 289 -0.73 -2.13 31.01
N THR A 290 -0.59 -1.92 29.70
CA THR A 290 -1.70 -1.54 28.81
C THR A 290 -1.84 -2.40 27.57
N ARG A 291 -0.80 -3.13 27.16
CA ARG A 291 -0.88 -4.13 26.07
C ARG A 291 -0.19 -5.41 26.48
N ILE A 292 -0.67 -6.51 25.90
CA ILE A 292 -0.09 -7.84 26.05
C ILE A 292 -0.20 -8.57 24.73
N SER A 293 0.84 -9.31 24.38
CA SER A 293 0.90 -10.16 23.19
C SER A 293 1.67 -11.44 23.53
N ALA A 294 1.25 -12.56 22.96
CA ALA A 294 1.85 -13.87 23.18
C ALA A 294 2.17 -14.51 21.83
N GLY A 295 3.40 -15.00 21.69
CA GLY A 295 3.80 -15.86 20.58
C GLY A 295 3.60 -17.33 20.90
N SER A 296 4.36 -18.21 20.27
CA SER A 296 4.23 -19.65 20.57
C SER A 296 4.59 -19.96 22.02
N PHE A 297 5.74 -19.44 22.49
CA PHE A 297 6.27 -19.74 23.83
C PHE A 297 6.85 -18.51 24.54
N HIS A 298 6.61 -17.30 24.06
CA HIS A 298 6.99 -16.06 24.74
C HIS A 298 5.78 -15.12 24.91
N THR A 299 5.93 -14.16 25.82
CA THR A 299 4.95 -13.12 26.10
C THR A 299 5.66 -11.79 26.23
N VAL A 300 5.05 -10.74 25.67
CA VAL A 300 5.53 -9.36 25.74
C VAL A 300 4.39 -8.47 26.25
N VAL A 301 4.71 -7.54 27.14
CA VAL A 301 3.79 -6.52 27.66
C VAL A 301 4.37 -5.13 27.44
N LEU A 302 3.47 -4.15 27.33
CA LEU A 302 3.78 -2.73 27.17
C LEU A 302 3.10 -1.94 28.27
N SER A 303 3.80 -0.99 28.86
CA SER A 303 3.29 -0.02 29.84
C SER A 303 2.62 1.19 29.16
N ASP A 304 1.97 2.05 29.94
CA ASP A 304 1.42 3.32 29.44
C ASP A 304 2.48 4.39 29.12
N ASP A 305 3.70 4.26 29.62
CA ASP A 305 4.83 5.16 29.33
C ASP A 305 5.73 4.68 28.18
N GLY A 306 5.41 3.53 27.57
CA GLY A 306 6.04 3.04 26.34
C GLY A 306 7.18 2.04 26.53
N HIS A 307 7.42 1.55 27.75
CA HIS A 307 8.43 0.51 28.02
C HIS A 307 7.86 -0.90 27.86
N ALA A 308 8.66 -1.80 27.29
CA ALA A 308 8.29 -3.20 27.09
C ALA A 308 9.04 -4.15 28.04
N TRP A 309 8.34 -5.19 28.49
CA TRP A 309 8.91 -6.32 29.22
C TRP A 309 8.47 -7.62 28.57
N ALA A 310 9.32 -8.63 28.64
CA ALA A 310 9.08 -9.91 28.01
C ALA A 310 9.54 -11.07 28.90
N TRP A 311 9.01 -12.25 28.61
CA TRP A 311 9.40 -13.51 29.25
C TRP A 311 8.99 -14.72 28.39
N GLY A 312 9.46 -15.90 28.75
CA GLY A 312 9.25 -17.16 28.04
C GLY A 312 10.50 -17.65 27.31
N ASP A 313 10.28 -18.40 26.24
CA ASP A 313 11.32 -18.89 25.31
C ASP A 313 12.09 -17.73 24.70
N ASN A 314 13.40 -17.90 24.58
CA ASN A 314 14.30 -16.87 24.06
C ASN A 314 15.43 -17.46 23.21
N TYR A 315 15.24 -18.65 22.64
CA TYR A 315 16.29 -19.32 21.89
C TYR A 315 16.80 -18.49 20.70
N ASP A 316 15.88 -17.83 19.98
CA ASP A 316 16.19 -16.96 18.84
C ASP A 316 16.20 -15.47 19.19
N GLY A 317 15.97 -15.13 20.46
CA GLY A 317 16.01 -13.76 20.97
C GLY A 317 14.63 -13.10 21.12
N GLU A 318 13.55 -13.88 21.18
CA GLU A 318 12.14 -13.46 21.20
C GLU A 318 11.78 -12.52 22.35
N VAL A 319 12.52 -12.62 23.46
CA VAL A 319 12.36 -11.74 24.63
C VAL A 319 12.99 -10.36 24.37
N GLY A 320 13.99 -10.27 23.48
CA GLY A 320 14.60 -8.99 23.10
C GLY A 320 15.45 -8.36 24.20
N ASP A 321 16.02 -9.16 25.11
CA ASP A 321 16.84 -8.69 26.25
C ASP A 321 18.36 -8.71 25.98
N GLY A 322 18.76 -8.91 24.72
CA GLY A 322 20.16 -9.02 24.29
C GLY A 322 20.75 -10.41 24.48
N THR A 323 19.97 -11.39 24.96
CA THR A 323 20.44 -12.76 25.21
C THR A 323 19.64 -13.80 24.42
N GLY A 324 20.10 -15.05 24.47
CA GLY A 324 19.39 -16.23 23.94
C GLY A 324 18.93 -17.19 25.06
N ILE A 325 18.49 -16.64 26.20
CA ILE A 325 18.22 -17.40 27.42
C ILE A 325 16.78 -17.17 27.88
N ASP A 326 16.05 -18.26 28.10
CA ASP A 326 14.66 -18.23 28.57
C ASP A 326 14.49 -17.43 29.87
N ARG A 327 13.28 -16.91 30.06
CA ARG A 327 12.91 -16.10 31.21
C ARG A 327 11.61 -16.60 31.79
N SER A 328 11.63 -17.12 33.02
CA SER A 328 10.41 -17.48 33.74
C SER A 328 9.78 -16.30 34.50
N SER A 329 10.34 -15.10 34.39
CA SER A 329 9.84 -13.87 35.01
C SER A 329 10.10 -12.69 34.07
N PRO A 330 9.26 -11.62 34.12
CA PRO A 330 9.43 -10.46 33.26
C PRO A 330 10.83 -9.83 33.35
N VAL A 331 11.45 -9.61 32.19
CA VAL A 331 12.68 -8.82 32.01
C VAL A 331 12.42 -7.67 31.03
N ALA A 332 13.14 -6.56 31.18
CA ALA A 332 13.01 -5.43 30.26
C ALA A 332 13.55 -5.81 28.86
N VAL A 333 12.82 -5.41 27.81
CA VAL A 333 13.35 -5.41 26.45
C VAL A 333 14.44 -4.34 26.37
N VAL A 334 15.61 -4.68 25.82
CA VAL A 334 16.71 -3.71 25.72
C VAL A 334 16.45 -2.70 24.61
N GLN A 335 17.10 -1.55 24.69
CA GLN A 335 16.99 -0.48 23.68
C GLN A 335 17.36 -0.95 22.26
N GLY A 336 18.38 -1.80 22.11
CA GLY A 336 18.84 -2.25 20.80
C GLY A 336 19.21 -1.08 19.88
N ALA A 337 18.67 -1.08 18.66
CA ALA A 337 18.85 -0.02 17.67
C ALA A 337 17.86 1.16 17.82
N MET A 338 16.95 1.12 18.79
CA MET A 338 16.00 2.21 19.02
C MET A 338 16.72 3.48 19.50
N PRO A 339 16.36 4.67 18.99
CA PRO A 339 16.83 5.93 19.54
C PRO A 339 16.57 6.04 21.06
N GLU A 340 17.42 6.80 21.76
CA GLU A 340 17.21 7.03 23.19
C GLU A 340 15.88 7.77 23.41
N GLY A 341 15.07 7.26 24.34
CA GLY A 341 13.75 7.82 24.65
C GLY A 341 12.60 7.35 23.74
N THR A 342 12.85 6.41 22.81
CA THR A 342 11.79 5.81 21.98
C THR A 342 10.68 5.23 22.84
N LYS A 343 9.42 5.57 22.53
CA LYS A 343 8.23 5.02 23.19
C LYS A 343 7.45 4.13 22.27
N LEU A 344 7.29 2.88 22.68
CA LEU A 344 6.47 1.92 21.95
C LEU A 344 4.98 2.17 22.24
N ILE A 345 4.15 2.06 21.21
CA ILE A 345 2.69 2.25 21.26
C ILE A 345 1.90 0.98 20.91
N ALA A 346 2.54 0.02 20.23
CA ALA A 346 1.96 -1.28 19.93
C ALA A 346 3.02 -2.38 19.91
N ILE A 347 2.58 -3.62 20.16
CA ILE A 347 3.37 -4.84 20.14
C ILE A 347 2.55 -5.96 19.47
N ALA A 348 3.21 -6.83 18.72
CA ALA A 348 2.62 -8.01 18.09
C ALA A 348 3.65 -9.14 18.07
N CYS A 349 3.29 -10.29 18.64
CA CYS A 349 4.14 -11.48 18.64
C CYS A 349 3.70 -12.42 17.53
N GLY A 350 4.64 -12.85 16.70
CA GLY A 350 4.46 -13.98 15.80
C GLY A 350 4.74 -15.31 16.51
N ASP A 351 5.11 -16.35 15.76
CA ASP A 351 5.44 -17.65 16.40
C ASP A 351 6.70 -17.53 17.27
N PHE A 352 7.78 -17.02 16.68
CA PHE A 352 9.11 -16.91 17.30
C PHE A 352 9.75 -15.53 17.07
N HIS A 353 8.95 -14.50 16.82
CA HIS A 353 9.43 -13.13 16.68
C HIS A 353 8.47 -12.14 17.33
N THR A 354 8.94 -10.94 17.57
CA THR A 354 8.13 -9.83 18.06
C THR A 354 8.36 -8.62 17.18
N MET A 355 7.26 -7.97 16.82
CA MET A 355 7.22 -6.67 16.19
C MET A 355 6.67 -5.64 17.17
N ALA A 356 7.15 -4.42 17.10
CA ALA A 356 6.66 -3.27 17.85
C ALA A 356 6.58 -2.04 16.95
N LEU A 357 5.75 -1.08 17.37
CA LEU A 357 5.55 0.20 16.71
C LEU A 357 5.81 1.31 17.72
N ASP A 358 6.55 2.34 17.35
CA ASP A 358 6.76 3.53 18.19
C ASP A 358 5.83 4.70 17.85
N GLU A 359 5.88 5.76 18.67
CA GLU A 359 5.02 6.95 18.52
C GLU A 359 5.23 7.72 17.21
N ASP A 360 6.41 7.58 16.60
CA ASP A 360 6.80 8.19 15.32
C ASP A 360 6.37 7.34 14.11
N GLY A 361 5.75 6.18 14.33
CA GLY A 361 5.29 5.28 13.27
C GLY A 361 6.38 4.39 12.68
N GLN A 362 7.46 4.15 13.43
CA GLN A 362 8.54 3.25 13.05
C GLN A 362 8.32 1.85 13.61
N ALA A 363 8.55 0.85 12.75
CA ALA A 363 8.47 -0.55 13.13
C ALA A 363 9.83 -1.11 13.58
N TRP A 364 9.80 -1.89 14.65
CA TRP A 364 10.95 -2.53 15.28
C TRP A 364 10.70 -4.03 15.44
N GLY A 365 11.68 -4.85 15.11
CA GLY A 365 11.57 -6.32 15.17
C GLY A 365 12.68 -6.97 15.98
N TRP A 366 12.41 -8.11 16.61
CA TRP A 366 13.41 -8.99 17.21
C TRP A 366 12.92 -10.46 17.29
N GLY A 367 13.83 -11.38 17.59
CA GLY A 367 13.60 -12.83 17.56
C GLY A 367 14.07 -13.49 16.27
N TYR A 368 13.44 -14.61 15.92
CA TYR A 368 13.74 -15.42 14.75
C TYR A 368 13.54 -14.63 13.45
N ASN A 369 14.48 -14.74 12.51
CA ASN A 369 14.43 -14.01 11.24
C ASN A 369 14.88 -14.81 10.00
N LEU A 370 14.92 -16.14 10.05
CA LEU A 370 15.38 -16.92 8.88
C LEU A 370 14.41 -16.86 7.70
N ASP A 371 13.18 -16.39 7.90
CA ASP A 371 12.19 -16.11 6.87
C ASP A 371 12.03 -14.62 6.59
N SER A 372 12.93 -13.78 7.14
CA SER A 372 12.91 -12.31 7.03
C SER A 372 11.67 -11.63 7.63
N GLN A 373 11.00 -12.25 8.61
CA GLN A 373 9.83 -11.70 9.29
C GLN A 373 10.08 -10.40 10.08
N LEU A 374 11.35 -10.01 10.32
CA LEU A 374 11.69 -8.71 10.91
C LEU A 374 11.70 -7.57 9.87
N GLY A 375 11.84 -7.91 8.58
CA GLY A 375 11.80 -6.95 7.48
C GLY A 375 12.98 -5.98 7.46
N ASP A 376 14.10 -6.34 8.10
CA ASP A 376 15.30 -5.51 8.22
C ASP A 376 16.27 -5.66 7.02
N GLY A 377 15.80 -6.28 5.93
CA GLY A 377 16.64 -6.60 4.77
C GLY A 377 17.59 -7.77 4.98
N THR A 378 17.43 -8.54 6.06
CA THR A 378 18.32 -9.67 6.38
C THR A 378 17.56 -10.93 6.77
N TYR A 379 18.28 -12.06 6.80
CA TYR A 379 17.81 -13.35 7.33
C TYR A 379 18.36 -13.63 8.75
N THR A 380 18.78 -12.60 9.50
CA THR A 380 19.54 -12.80 10.75
C THR A 380 18.65 -12.57 11.96
N SER A 381 18.49 -13.60 12.80
CA SER A 381 17.76 -13.49 14.07
C SER A 381 18.41 -12.42 14.96
N ARG A 382 17.59 -11.72 15.75
CA ARG A 382 18.03 -10.58 16.56
C ARG A 382 17.63 -10.78 18.01
N THR A 383 18.60 -10.76 18.91
CA THR A 383 18.34 -10.77 20.36
C THR A 383 18.00 -9.39 20.92
N SER A 384 17.95 -8.36 20.09
CA SER A 384 17.61 -6.98 20.47
C SER A 384 16.84 -6.30 19.34
N PRO A 385 16.00 -5.30 19.63
CA PRO A 385 15.21 -4.60 18.62
C PRO A 385 16.08 -4.04 17.47
N VAL A 386 15.68 -4.33 16.24
CA VAL A 386 16.22 -3.78 14.98
C VAL A 386 15.13 -3.05 14.23
N ARG A 387 15.49 -2.02 13.44
CA ARG A 387 14.52 -1.29 12.63
C ARG A 387 14.11 -2.12 11.41
N THR A 388 12.80 -2.19 11.15
CA THR A 388 12.26 -2.70 9.87
C THR A 388 12.54 -1.68 8.76
N SER A 389 12.95 -2.14 7.57
CA SER A 389 13.13 -1.24 6.42
C SER A 389 11.82 -0.56 6.05
N GLN A 390 11.86 0.74 5.77
CA GLN A 390 10.71 1.52 5.29
C GLN A 390 11.06 2.29 4.01
N GLU A 391 12.14 1.92 3.32
CA GLU A 391 12.62 2.62 2.12
C GLU A 391 11.66 2.50 0.93
N GLU A 392 10.86 1.43 0.88
CA GLU A 392 9.84 1.19 -0.14
C GLU A 392 8.52 1.91 0.16
N MET A 393 8.38 2.51 1.35
CA MET A 393 7.18 3.27 1.72
C MET A 393 7.31 4.71 1.23
N PRO A 394 6.22 5.35 0.72
CA PRO A 394 6.25 6.76 0.35
C PRO A 394 6.75 7.66 1.47
N ASP A 395 7.43 8.75 1.10
CA ASP A 395 7.92 9.73 2.06
C ASP A 395 6.77 10.28 2.93
N GLY A 396 6.99 10.32 4.25
CA GLY A 396 5.97 10.75 5.21
C GLY A 396 4.94 9.68 5.58
N THR A 397 5.07 8.44 5.06
CA THR A 397 4.26 7.30 5.51
C THR A 397 4.44 7.06 7.01
N ARG A 398 3.32 7.00 7.73
CA ARG A 398 3.30 6.67 9.16
C ARG A 398 2.59 5.35 9.37
N LEU A 399 3.28 4.37 9.97
CA LEU A 399 2.62 3.15 10.39
C LEU A 399 1.74 3.42 11.62
N VAL A 400 0.52 2.88 11.60
CA VAL A 400 -0.49 3.03 12.66
C VAL A 400 -0.87 1.70 13.30
N ALA A 401 -0.54 0.57 12.66
CA ALA A 401 -0.78 -0.77 13.18
C ALA A 401 0.32 -1.74 12.76
N ILE A 402 0.52 -2.78 13.58
CA ILE A 402 1.44 -3.88 13.31
C ILE A 402 0.82 -5.21 13.76
N ALA A 403 1.03 -6.26 12.99
CA ALA A 403 0.63 -7.63 13.27
C ALA A 403 1.74 -8.60 12.84
N ALA A 404 1.83 -9.74 13.52
CA ALA A 404 2.85 -10.76 13.26
C ALA A 404 2.19 -12.14 13.21
N GLY A 405 2.46 -12.87 12.13
CA GLY A 405 1.96 -14.22 11.89
C GLY A 405 3.00 -15.28 12.26
N LEU A 406 2.92 -16.48 11.66
CA LEU A 406 3.89 -17.55 11.94
C LEU A 406 5.32 -17.14 11.54
N HIS A 407 5.48 -16.72 10.29
CA HIS A 407 6.77 -16.38 9.67
C HIS A 407 6.68 -15.14 8.75
N HIS A 408 5.62 -14.35 8.89
CA HIS A 408 5.41 -13.10 8.16
C HIS A 408 4.90 -12.01 9.11
N SER A 409 5.02 -10.77 8.68
CA SER A 409 4.58 -9.60 9.43
C SER A 409 3.80 -8.66 8.51
N VAL A 410 2.89 -7.88 9.09
CA VAL A 410 1.98 -7.01 8.36
C VAL A 410 1.83 -5.70 9.12
N ALA A 411 1.85 -4.57 8.41
CA ALA A 411 1.62 -3.25 8.97
C ALA A 411 0.52 -2.51 8.21
N LEU A 412 -0.14 -1.58 8.90
CA LEU A 412 -1.09 -0.64 8.32
C LEU A 412 -0.45 0.75 8.38
N SER A 413 -0.40 1.46 7.26
CA SER A 413 -0.04 2.86 7.22
C SER A 413 -1.25 3.75 7.00
N GLU A 414 -1.11 5.00 7.42
CA GLU A 414 -1.97 6.10 6.98
C GLU A 414 -1.09 7.21 6.39
N SER A 415 -1.49 7.72 5.23
CA SER A 415 -0.89 8.88 4.59
C SER A 415 -1.97 9.88 4.18
N VAL A 416 -1.59 11.16 4.07
CA VAL A 416 -2.39 12.14 3.35
C VAL A 416 -2.34 11.75 1.89
N ASP A 417 -3.50 11.61 1.28
CA ASP A 417 -3.62 11.28 -0.14
C ASP A 417 -3.40 12.56 -0.97
N HIS A 418 -2.41 12.54 -1.85
CA HIS A 418 -2.13 13.64 -2.76
C HIS A 418 -2.81 13.39 -4.10
N PRO A 419 -3.25 14.44 -4.83
CA PRO A 419 -3.71 14.24 -6.19
C PRO A 419 -2.55 13.72 -7.06
N PRO A 420 -2.82 12.73 -7.95
CA PRO A 420 -1.84 12.31 -8.94
C PRO A 420 -1.32 13.48 -9.77
N THR A 421 -0.12 13.33 -10.33
CA THR A 421 0.49 14.29 -11.24
C THR A 421 0.44 13.79 -12.68
N VAL A 422 0.34 14.74 -13.61
CA VAL A 422 0.45 14.49 -15.05
C VAL A 422 1.11 15.69 -15.69
N GLU A 423 2.17 15.45 -16.45
CA GLU A 423 2.95 16.47 -17.14
C GLU A 423 3.15 16.06 -18.61
N VAL A 424 3.15 17.04 -19.51
CA VAL A 424 3.53 16.84 -20.91
C VAL A 424 5.04 16.85 -21.01
N ALA A 425 5.60 15.83 -21.64
CA ALA A 425 7.04 15.68 -21.83
C ALA A 425 7.44 15.90 -23.31
N PRO A 426 8.69 16.32 -23.58
CA PRO A 426 9.19 16.48 -24.94
C PRO A 426 9.19 15.19 -25.77
N GLY A 427 9.45 15.32 -27.08
CA GLY A 427 9.59 14.19 -28.01
C GLY A 427 8.26 13.66 -28.55
N GLY A 428 7.25 14.53 -28.67
CA GLY A 428 6.05 14.24 -29.46
C GLY A 428 6.38 13.94 -30.92
N GLN A 429 5.43 13.36 -31.67
CA GLN A 429 5.65 13.00 -33.07
C GLN A 429 4.44 13.38 -33.92
N VAL A 430 4.68 14.06 -35.04
CA VAL A 430 3.68 14.25 -36.09
C VAL A 430 3.42 12.90 -36.75
N VAL A 431 2.16 12.47 -36.77
CA VAL A 431 1.74 11.22 -37.45
C VAL A 431 1.16 11.53 -38.83
N SER A 432 0.41 12.63 -38.92
CA SER A 432 -0.10 13.21 -40.16
C SER A 432 -0.54 14.67 -39.93
N ASP A 433 -1.01 15.33 -40.98
CA ASP A 433 -1.67 16.65 -40.99
C ASP A 433 -2.94 16.80 -40.11
N SER A 434 -3.27 15.76 -39.35
CA SER A 434 -4.52 15.64 -38.59
C SER A 434 -4.39 14.71 -37.38
N ALA A 435 -3.18 14.19 -37.11
CA ALA A 435 -2.89 13.29 -36.02
C ALA A 435 -1.46 13.47 -35.47
N GLY A 436 -1.31 13.43 -34.16
CA GLY A 436 -0.02 13.55 -33.49
C GLY A 436 0.01 12.80 -32.17
N THR A 437 1.21 12.53 -31.67
CA THR A 437 1.42 11.92 -30.35
C THR A 437 2.08 12.89 -29.39
N VAL A 438 1.57 12.93 -28.16
CA VAL A 438 2.09 13.71 -27.04
C VAL A 438 2.59 12.74 -25.98
N ASN A 439 3.81 12.94 -25.49
CA ASN A 439 4.36 12.15 -24.39
C ASN A 439 3.88 12.73 -23.06
N LEU A 440 3.54 11.85 -22.13
CA LEU A 440 3.03 12.20 -20.82
C LEU A 440 3.83 11.44 -19.76
N VAL A 441 4.17 12.13 -18.68
CA VAL A 441 4.71 11.52 -17.47
C VAL A 441 3.65 11.62 -16.39
N VAL A 442 3.26 10.46 -15.86
CA VAL A 442 2.27 10.36 -14.78
C VAL A 442 2.93 9.82 -13.52
N GLY A 443 2.53 10.36 -12.39
CA GLY A 443 3.08 9.97 -11.10
C GLY A 443 2.06 10.14 -9.99
N ASP A 444 2.32 9.47 -8.90
CA ASP A 444 1.64 9.72 -7.64
C ASP A 444 2.60 9.32 -6.51
N ALA A 445 2.51 10.02 -5.38
CA ALA A 445 3.36 9.73 -4.24
C ALA A 445 2.92 8.42 -3.57
N GLU A 446 1.61 8.14 -3.55
CA GLU A 446 1.04 7.00 -2.84
C GLU A 446 0.70 5.82 -3.76
N THR A 447 0.47 6.05 -5.05
CA THR A 447 0.06 5.03 -6.02
C THR A 447 1.16 4.71 -7.04
N PRO A 448 1.59 3.45 -7.18
CA PRO A 448 2.51 3.07 -8.25
C PRO A 448 1.96 3.47 -9.62
N ALA A 449 2.80 4.07 -10.48
CA ALA A 449 2.35 4.60 -11.78
C ALA A 449 1.69 3.57 -12.72
N GLY A 450 1.95 2.28 -12.51
CA GLY A 450 1.28 1.19 -13.23
C GLY A 450 -0.19 0.99 -12.85
N GLU A 451 -0.59 1.41 -11.65
CA GLU A 451 -1.96 1.30 -11.13
C GLU A 451 -2.80 2.57 -11.42
N LEU A 452 -2.15 3.67 -11.81
CA LEU A 452 -2.84 4.89 -12.20
C LEU A 452 -3.65 4.69 -13.49
N THR A 453 -4.88 5.22 -13.46
CA THR A 453 -5.77 5.26 -14.62
C THR A 453 -5.63 6.60 -15.34
N VAL A 454 -5.48 6.55 -16.67
CA VAL A 454 -5.33 7.74 -17.51
C VAL A 454 -6.49 7.79 -18.49
N SER A 455 -7.11 8.96 -18.59
CA SER A 455 -8.20 9.23 -19.53
C SER A 455 -8.09 10.67 -20.04
N ALA A 456 -8.84 11.02 -21.07
CA ALA A 456 -8.92 12.40 -21.54
C ALA A 456 -10.29 12.68 -22.14
N ALA A 457 -10.63 13.96 -22.18
CA ALA A 457 -11.83 14.46 -22.84
C ALA A 457 -11.53 15.76 -23.59
N SER A 458 -12.13 15.91 -24.77
CA SER A 458 -12.10 17.14 -25.55
C SER A 458 -13.30 18.02 -25.24
N ASP A 459 -13.06 19.32 -25.06
CA ASP A 459 -14.13 20.32 -24.87
C ASP A 459 -14.91 20.61 -26.18
N ASP A 460 -14.31 20.35 -27.34
CA ASP A 460 -14.94 20.48 -28.65
C ASP A 460 -14.79 19.20 -29.50
N GLN A 461 -15.82 18.36 -29.41
CA GLN A 461 -15.96 17.11 -30.17
C GLN A 461 -16.01 17.31 -31.69
N SER A 462 -16.27 18.53 -32.17
CA SER A 462 -16.28 18.84 -33.62
C SER A 462 -14.87 18.98 -34.17
N VAL A 463 -13.89 19.35 -33.33
CA VAL A 463 -12.48 19.43 -33.69
C VAL A 463 -11.75 18.14 -33.34
N VAL A 464 -11.80 17.74 -32.06
CA VAL A 464 -11.19 16.51 -31.55
C VAL A 464 -12.30 15.65 -30.93
N PRO A 465 -12.74 14.56 -31.57
CA PRO A 465 -13.66 13.63 -30.93
C PRO A 465 -12.95 12.82 -29.84
N ASP A 466 -13.62 12.48 -28.74
CA ASP A 466 -13.04 11.63 -27.68
C ASP A 466 -12.59 10.27 -28.23
N ALA A 467 -13.31 9.74 -29.21
CA ALA A 467 -12.94 8.50 -29.91
C ALA A 467 -11.65 8.63 -30.75
N GLY A 468 -11.21 9.86 -31.02
CA GLY A 468 -9.93 10.18 -31.66
C GLY A 468 -8.75 10.23 -30.69
N ILE A 469 -9.00 10.14 -29.39
CA ILE A 469 -7.97 10.14 -28.35
C ILE A 469 -7.72 8.69 -27.89
N SER A 470 -6.45 8.28 -27.90
CA SER A 470 -6.06 6.94 -27.43
C SER A 470 -4.74 6.98 -26.68
N PHE A 471 -4.59 6.13 -25.67
CA PHE A 471 -3.38 6.04 -24.85
C PHE A 471 -2.58 4.76 -25.15
N GLY A 472 -1.26 4.91 -25.17
CA GLY A 472 -0.26 3.84 -25.18
C GLY A 472 0.75 4.02 -24.04
N GLY A 473 1.76 3.15 -23.98
CA GLY A 473 2.77 3.15 -22.93
C GLY A 473 2.34 2.43 -21.65
N SER A 474 3.23 2.37 -20.65
CA SER A 474 3.04 1.64 -19.40
C SER A 474 3.86 2.25 -18.27
N GLY A 475 3.38 2.18 -17.03
CA GLY A 475 4.07 2.79 -15.89
C GLY A 475 3.92 4.31 -15.92
N ALA A 476 5.00 5.03 -15.59
CA ALA A 476 5.02 6.49 -15.57
C ALA A 476 4.97 7.10 -16.98
N ASP A 477 5.59 6.45 -17.96
CA ASP A 477 5.66 6.95 -19.33
C ASP A 477 4.45 6.51 -20.14
N ARG A 478 3.67 7.49 -20.60
CA ARG A 478 2.44 7.29 -21.38
C ARG A 478 2.53 8.09 -22.68
N THR A 479 1.86 7.61 -23.70
CA THR A 479 1.76 8.33 -24.98
C THR A 479 0.29 8.56 -25.30
N MET A 480 -0.12 9.81 -25.46
CA MET A 480 -1.44 10.19 -25.93
C MET A 480 -1.39 10.42 -27.44
N THR A 481 -2.14 9.64 -28.22
CA THR A 481 -2.40 9.95 -29.63
C THR A 481 -3.69 10.74 -29.74
N VAL A 482 -3.64 11.88 -30.43
CA VAL A 482 -4.80 12.72 -30.72
C VAL A 482 -5.04 12.70 -32.23
N ARG A 483 -6.30 12.45 -32.63
CA ARG A 483 -6.76 12.57 -34.01
C ARG A 483 -7.91 13.54 -34.11
N THR A 484 -7.79 14.47 -35.05
CA THR A 484 -8.83 15.47 -35.32
C THR A 484 -9.88 14.90 -36.29
N ASN A 485 -11.08 15.46 -36.29
CA ASN A 485 -12.07 15.15 -37.33
C ASN A 485 -11.55 15.62 -38.70
N SER A 486 -11.86 14.85 -39.75
CA SER A 486 -11.52 15.22 -41.12
C SER A 486 -12.05 16.62 -41.45
N GLN A 487 -11.18 17.49 -41.95
CA GLN A 487 -11.51 18.86 -42.37
C GLN A 487 -12.00 19.79 -41.22
N ALA A 488 -11.85 19.39 -39.95
CA ALA A 488 -12.14 20.28 -38.83
C ALA A 488 -11.20 21.49 -38.82
N SER A 489 -11.70 22.65 -38.42
CA SER A 489 -10.88 23.85 -38.22
C SER A 489 -11.34 24.56 -36.95
N GLY A 490 -10.42 25.06 -36.17
CA GLY A 490 -10.69 25.69 -34.88
C GLY A 490 -9.76 25.16 -33.79
N THR A 491 -10.11 25.48 -32.55
CA THR A 491 -9.32 25.17 -31.37
C THR A 491 -10.14 24.30 -30.42
N ALA A 492 -9.53 23.24 -29.90
CA ALA A 492 -10.08 22.43 -28.81
C ALA A 492 -9.04 22.31 -27.69
N VAL A 493 -9.49 22.13 -26.46
CA VAL A 493 -8.65 21.80 -25.32
C VAL A 493 -8.92 20.35 -24.93
N VAL A 494 -7.88 19.53 -25.01
CA VAL A 494 -7.90 18.16 -24.49
C VAL A 494 -7.46 18.20 -23.04
N THR A 495 -8.36 17.84 -22.12
CA THR A 495 -8.03 17.68 -20.69
C THR A 495 -7.67 16.23 -20.43
N VAL A 496 -6.43 15.98 -20.05
CA VAL A 496 -5.95 14.69 -19.57
C VAL A 496 -6.23 14.58 -18.07
N MET A 497 -6.79 13.46 -17.65
CA MET A 497 -7.11 13.15 -16.25
C MET A 497 -6.34 11.90 -15.84
N VAL A 498 -5.63 11.98 -14.71
CA VAL A 498 -4.97 10.84 -14.07
C VAL A 498 -5.59 10.62 -12.71
N SER A 499 -6.11 9.42 -12.48
CA SER A 499 -6.77 9.05 -11.22
C SER A 499 -6.18 7.79 -10.63
N ASP A 500 -6.03 7.81 -9.32
CA ASP A 500 -5.69 6.67 -8.46
C ASP A 500 -6.94 5.98 -7.88
N GLY A 501 -8.13 6.40 -8.31
CA GLY A 501 -9.43 5.92 -7.83
C GLY A 501 -10.11 6.83 -6.82
N ASP A 502 -9.35 7.69 -6.13
CA ASP A 502 -9.84 8.56 -5.07
C ASP A 502 -9.74 10.05 -5.46
N LEU A 503 -8.58 10.47 -5.97
CA LEU A 503 -8.29 11.82 -6.45
C LEU A 503 -7.99 11.83 -7.95
N THR A 504 -7.87 13.02 -8.52
CA THR A 504 -7.59 13.21 -9.94
C THR A 504 -6.67 14.40 -10.15
N GLY A 505 -5.55 14.15 -10.82
CA GLY A 505 -4.69 15.17 -11.42
C GLY A 505 -5.10 15.48 -12.85
N THR A 506 -4.81 16.68 -13.32
CA THR A 506 -5.14 17.10 -14.69
C THR A 506 -4.04 17.89 -15.37
N ALA A 507 -3.87 17.66 -16.67
CA ALA A 507 -3.09 18.50 -17.58
C ALA A 507 -3.95 18.82 -18.83
N THR A 508 -3.59 19.86 -19.56
CA THR A 508 -4.29 20.27 -20.77
C THR A 508 -3.33 20.38 -21.94
N VAL A 509 -3.77 19.94 -23.12
CA VAL A 509 -3.10 20.18 -24.40
C VAL A 509 -4.08 20.91 -25.31
N THR A 510 -3.66 22.05 -25.87
CA THR A 510 -4.50 22.75 -26.86
C THR A 510 -4.27 22.15 -28.23
N VAL A 511 -5.34 21.90 -28.98
CA VAL A 511 -5.27 21.43 -30.36
C VAL A 511 -5.77 22.55 -31.27
N VAL A 512 -4.91 23.03 -32.17
CA VAL A 512 -5.23 24.09 -33.13
C VAL A 512 -5.21 23.52 -34.54
N THR A 513 -6.30 23.73 -35.28
CA THR A 513 -6.45 23.18 -36.64
C THR A 513 -6.80 24.26 -37.66
N GLY A 514 -6.00 24.34 -38.72
CA GLY A 514 -6.22 25.14 -39.91
C GLY A 514 -7.18 24.50 -40.91
N ARG A 515 -7.31 25.13 -42.07
CA ARG A 515 -8.06 24.68 -43.24
C ARG A 515 -7.07 24.46 -44.38
N SER A 516 -7.51 23.80 -45.45
CA SER A 516 -6.70 23.65 -46.67
C SER A 516 -6.60 24.96 -47.49
N ARG A 517 -6.06 26.02 -46.89
CA ARG A 517 -5.67 27.31 -47.49
C ARG A 517 -4.73 28.03 -46.53
N THR A 518 -4.08 29.10 -46.99
CA THR A 518 -3.36 30.05 -46.11
C THR A 518 -4.21 30.50 -44.93
N ASP A 519 -3.74 30.15 -43.74
CA ASP A 519 -4.27 30.54 -42.45
C ASP A 519 -3.14 31.17 -41.58
N HIS A 520 -3.55 31.81 -40.50
CA HIS A 520 -2.66 32.32 -39.46
C HIS A 520 -3.09 31.70 -38.15
N LEU A 521 -2.26 30.82 -37.60
CA LEU A 521 -2.55 30.03 -36.41
C LEU A 521 -1.70 30.53 -35.26
N THR A 522 -2.29 30.53 -34.08
CA THR A 522 -1.58 30.95 -32.87
C THR A 522 -1.93 30.02 -31.74
N GLY A 523 -0.89 29.53 -31.07
CA GLY A 523 -0.95 28.70 -29.89
C GLY A 523 -1.19 29.48 -28.59
N THR A 524 -0.86 28.81 -27.49
CA THR A 524 -0.96 29.23 -26.10
C THR A 524 0.44 29.24 -25.47
N ASP A 525 0.55 29.66 -24.21
CA ASP A 525 1.84 29.56 -23.49
C ASP A 525 1.99 28.20 -22.79
N GLY A 526 1.19 27.20 -23.18
CA GLY A 526 1.23 25.82 -22.72
C GLY A 526 1.30 24.87 -23.92
N PRO A 527 1.41 23.55 -23.68
CA PRO A 527 1.69 22.59 -24.75
C PRO A 527 0.56 22.52 -25.76
N ASP A 528 0.93 22.69 -27.02
CA ASP A 528 0.00 22.71 -28.14
C ASP A 528 0.28 21.61 -29.17
N LEU A 529 -0.79 21.22 -29.86
CA LEU A 529 -0.76 20.35 -31.02
C LEU A 529 -1.39 21.10 -32.19
N ILE A 530 -0.56 21.54 -33.13
CA ILE A 530 -0.97 22.43 -34.22
C ILE A 530 -0.91 21.69 -35.56
N PHE A 531 -2.01 21.72 -36.29
CA PHE A 531 -2.12 21.17 -37.65
C PHE A 531 -2.55 22.28 -38.62
N ALA A 532 -1.62 22.82 -39.42
CA ALA A 532 -1.95 23.91 -40.36
C ALA A 532 -2.60 23.39 -41.65
N ARG A 533 -2.11 22.27 -42.18
CA ARG A 533 -2.57 21.50 -43.35
C ARG A 533 -2.09 22.10 -44.68
N ASP A 534 -2.90 22.04 -45.74
CA ASP A 534 -2.50 22.62 -47.02
C ASP A 534 -2.65 24.15 -46.95
N GLY A 535 -1.69 24.90 -47.46
CA GLY A 535 -1.70 26.35 -47.38
C GLY A 535 -0.30 26.90 -47.35
N ASN A 536 -0.13 28.19 -47.61
CA ASN A 536 1.09 28.87 -47.17
C ASN A 536 0.74 29.51 -45.84
N ASP A 537 1.02 28.82 -44.76
CA ASP A 537 0.53 29.12 -43.43
C ASP A 537 1.57 29.89 -42.62
N VAL A 538 1.08 30.63 -41.62
CA VAL A 538 1.92 31.26 -40.61
C VAL A 538 1.48 30.77 -39.25
N VAL A 539 2.38 30.12 -38.52
CA VAL A 539 2.14 29.51 -37.22
C VAL A 539 3.04 30.15 -36.17
N ASP A 540 2.43 30.58 -35.06
CA ASP A 540 3.12 31.06 -33.85
C ASP A 540 2.66 30.18 -32.69
N ALA A 541 3.45 29.17 -32.32
CA ALA A 541 3.11 28.22 -31.26
C ALA A 541 3.25 28.82 -29.86
N ARG A 542 4.17 29.80 -29.73
CA ARG A 542 4.47 30.65 -28.57
C ARG A 542 5.36 29.99 -27.53
N GLY A 543 4.82 29.18 -26.64
CA GLY A 543 5.64 28.59 -25.60
C GLY A 543 4.92 27.45 -24.91
N GLY A 544 5.67 26.58 -24.27
CA GLY A 544 5.19 25.25 -23.98
C GLY A 544 6.03 24.24 -24.76
N ILE A 545 5.61 22.98 -24.72
CA ILE A 545 6.21 21.92 -25.53
C ILE A 545 5.23 21.69 -26.67
N ASP A 546 5.57 22.16 -27.86
CA ASP A 546 4.64 22.21 -28.97
C ASP A 546 4.96 21.16 -30.03
N LEU A 547 3.90 20.63 -30.64
CA LEU A 547 3.99 19.74 -31.79
C LEU A 547 3.27 20.37 -32.98
N VAL A 548 4.02 20.79 -33.99
CA VAL A 548 3.49 21.50 -35.16
C VAL A 548 3.67 20.66 -36.42
N ALA A 549 2.58 20.45 -37.15
CA ALA A 549 2.59 19.96 -38.51
C ALA A 549 2.09 21.09 -39.43
N ALA A 550 2.99 21.71 -40.18
CA ALA A 550 2.67 22.80 -41.08
C ALA A 550 1.89 22.25 -42.29
N GLY A 551 2.45 21.28 -43.02
CA GLY A 551 1.69 20.48 -43.96
C GLY A 551 2.16 20.67 -45.40
N ALA A 552 1.37 21.30 -46.26
CA ALA A 552 1.73 21.47 -47.65
C ALA A 552 1.56 22.90 -48.14
N GLY A 553 2.65 23.51 -48.57
CA GLY A 553 2.77 24.85 -49.12
C GLY A 553 4.03 25.49 -48.56
N ASN A 554 4.19 26.79 -48.72
CA ASN A 554 5.38 27.47 -48.18
C ASN A 554 5.01 28.10 -46.84
N ASP A 555 5.40 27.44 -45.75
CA ASP A 555 4.96 27.76 -44.41
C ASP A 555 6.01 28.56 -43.63
N ALA A 556 5.56 29.33 -42.66
CA ALA A 556 6.42 30.03 -41.70
C ALA A 556 5.99 29.65 -40.29
N VAL A 557 6.84 28.94 -39.56
CA VAL A 557 6.56 28.44 -38.22
C VAL A 557 7.54 29.01 -37.21
N LEU A 558 7.00 29.51 -36.11
CA LEU A 558 7.72 29.88 -34.90
C LEU A 558 7.28 28.93 -33.77
N GLY A 559 8.21 28.13 -33.24
CA GLY A 559 8.02 27.27 -32.07
C GLY A 559 7.91 28.12 -30.82
N GLY A 560 9.00 28.79 -30.45
CA GLY A 560 9.03 29.78 -29.40
C GLY A 560 9.80 29.26 -28.19
N ALA A 561 9.19 29.21 -27.00
CA ALA A 561 9.89 28.79 -25.78
C ALA A 561 9.45 27.41 -25.28
N GLY A 562 10.38 26.46 -25.23
CA GLY A 562 10.23 25.08 -24.77
C GLY A 562 10.77 24.11 -25.81
N ASP A 563 10.76 22.81 -25.52
CA ASP A 563 11.35 21.80 -26.40
C ASP A 563 10.34 21.40 -27.48
N ASP A 564 10.39 22.04 -28.65
CA ASP A 564 9.37 21.93 -29.68
C ASP A 564 9.69 20.84 -30.72
N THR A 565 8.65 20.37 -31.42
CA THR A 565 8.79 19.48 -32.58
C THR A 565 7.99 20.02 -33.74
N ILE A 566 8.67 20.38 -34.82
CA ILE A 566 8.10 21.08 -35.98
C ILE A 566 8.40 20.29 -37.26
N ASP A 567 7.34 19.98 -38.01
CA ASP A 567 7.40 19.38 -39.35
C ASP A 567 6.81 20.35 -40.39
N GLY A 568 7.65 20.85 -41.30
CA GLY A 568 7.29 21.74 -42.41
C GLY A 568 6.46 21.02 -43.47
N GLY A 569 6.84 19.78 -43.81
CA GLY A 569 6.12 18.96 -44.76
C GLY A 569 6.53 19.20 -46.22
N LEU A 570 5.64 19.70 -47.06
CA LEU A 570 5.89 19.90 -48.49
C LEU A 570 5.92 21.38 -48.85
N GLY A 571 6.98 21.86 -49.48
CA GLY A 571 7.11 23.22 -49.99
C GLY A 571 8.40 23.85 -49.48
N ASN A 572 8.56 25.16 -49.67
CA ASN A 572 9.75 25.86 -49.17
C ASN A 572 9.39 26.55 -47.86
N ASP A 573 9.81 25.95 -46.76
CA ASP A 573 9.37 26.32 -45.41
C ASP A 573 10.42 27.14 -44.66
N ALA A 574 9.96 27.96 -43.72
CA ALA A 574 10.80 28.71 -42.79
C ALA A 574 10.43 28.34 -41.36
N LEU A 575 11.29 27.56 -40.71
CA LEU A 575 11.06 27.00 -39.37
C LEU A 575 12.04 27.62 -38.37
N VAL A 576 11.53 28.08 -37.24
CA VAL A 576 12.32 28.65 -36.14
C VAL A 576 11.91 27.98 -34.83
N GLY A 577 12.84 27.31 -34.14
CA GLY A 577 12.64 26.67 -32.84
C GLY A 577 12.61 27.68 -31.69
N ASP A 578 13.53 28.65 -31.72
CA ASP A 578 13.78 29.69 -30.71
C ASP A 578 14.50 29.21 -29.45
N ALA A 579 13.84 28.81 -28.37
CA ALA A 579 14.52 28.48 -27.10
C ALA A 579 14.01 27.18 -26.51
N GLY A 580 14.89 26.19 -26.39
CA GLY A 580 14.57 24.83 -25.98
C GLY A 580 15.44 23.86 -26.77
N ASN A 581 15.32 22.57 -26.51
CA ASN A 581 15.95 21.55 -27.35
C ASN A 581 14.93 21.13 -28.43
N ASP A 582 15.03 21.74 -29.60
CA ASP A 582 14.01 21.65 -30.63
C ASP A 582 14.29 20.55 -31.65
N VAL A 583 13.24 19.99 -32.25
CA VAL A 583 13.33 19.04 -33.36
C VAL A 583 12.63 19.63 -34.58
N LEU A 584 13.40 19.99 -35.61
CA LEU A 584 12.90 20.66 -36.81
C LEU A 584 13.12 19.77 -38.05
N SER A 585 12.06 19.55 -38.83
CA SER A 585 12.07 18.84 -40.11
C SER A 585 11.51 19.73 -41.20
N GLY A 586 12.32 20.11 -42.19
CA GLY A 586 11.89 20.90 -43.36
C GLY A 586 10.98 20.09 -44.27
N GLY A 587 11.38 18.85 -44.57
CA GLY A 587 10.56 17.95 -45.36
C GLY A 587 10.99 17.98 -46.82
N ALA A 588 10.15 18.45 -47.74
CA ALA A 588 10.48 18.49 -49.17
C ALA A 588 10.32 19.88 -49.77
N GLY A 589 11.42 20.48 -50.18
CA GLY A 589 11.54 21.75 -50.85
C GLY A 589 12.87 22.39 -50.49
N ASN A 590 13.04 23.69 -50.70
CA ASN A 590 14.24 24.39 -50.22
C ASN A 590 13.88 25.13 -48.94
N ASP A 591 14.29 24.57 -47.82
CA ASP A 591 13.82 24.97 -46.49
C ASP A 591 14.86 25.80 -45.74
N GLY A 592 14.40 26.65 -44.84
CA GLY A 592 15.21 27.43 -43.91
C GLY A 592 14.88 27.05 -42.48
N LEU A 593 15.82 26.40 -41.78
CA LEU A 593 15.65 25.94 -40.40
C LEU A 593 16.60 26.70 -39.47
N VAL A 594 16.06 27.23 -38.37
CA VAL A 594 16.83 27.86 -37.29
C VAL A 594 16.44 27.20 -35.98
N GLY A 595 17.39 26.55 -35.30
CA GLY A 595 17.19 25.93 -33.98
C GLY A 595 17.01 27.01 -32.92
N GLY A 596 18.10 27.61 -32.46
CA GLY A 596 18.10 28.80 -31.63
C GLY A 596 18.98 28.64 -30.40
N LEU A 597 18.39 28.56 -29.21
CA LEU A 597 19.06 28.32 -27.94
C LEU A 597 18.71 26.92 -27.43
N GLY A 598 19.70 26.04 -27.27
CA GLY A 598 19.50 24.69 -26.77
C GLY A 598 20.20 23.68 -27.67
N ASP A 599 20.11 22.40 -27.33
CA ASP A 599 20.70 21.34 -28.14
C ASP A 599 19.65 20.87 -29.17
N ASP A 600 19.75 21.36 -30.40
CA ASP A 600 18.70 21.21 -31.41
C ASP A 600 18.97 20.07 -32.41
N ALA A 601 17.92 19.49 -32.99
CA ALA A 601 18.01 18.51 -34.07
C ALA A 601 17.31 19.01 -35.33
N LEU A 602 18.08 19.33 -36.37
CA LEU A 602 17.59 19.91 -37.62
C LEU A 602 17.76 18.93 -38.79
N SER A 603 16.68 18.67 -39.52
CA SER A 603 16.67 17.89 -40.76
C SER A 603 16.08 18.70 -41.91
N GLY A 604 16.89 19.00 -42.93
CA GLY A 604 16.44 19.71 -44.15
C GLY A 604 15.48 18.85 -44.96
N GLY A 605 15.91 17.64 -45.30
CA GLY A 605 15.08 16.68 -46.00
C GLY A 605 15.41 16.65 -47.49
N ALA A 606 14.49 17.04 -48.37
CA ALA A 606 14.68 16.95 -49.81
C ALA A 606 14.65 18.32 -50.50
N GLY A 607 15.81 18.82 -50.91
CA GLY A 607 15.98 20.01 -51.73
C GLY A 607 17.29 20.69 -51.41
N ASN A 608 17.37 22.02 -51.44
CA ASN A 608 18.60 22.71 -51.06
C ASN A 608 18.31 23.55 -49.83
N ASP A 609 18.72 23.04 -48.68
CA ASP A 609 18.25 23.54 -47.39
C ASP A 609 19.32 24.39 -46.69
N GLY A 610 18.86 25.38 -45.93
CA GLY A 610 19.69 26.22 -45.07
C GLY A 610 19.40 25.92 -43.60
N LEU A 611 20.36 25.39 -42.87
CA LEU A 611 20.21 25.01 -41.46
C LEU A 611 21.13 25.85 -40.58
N ALA A 612 20.61 26.41 -39.49
CA ALA A 612 21.37 27.11 -38.46
C ALA A 612 20.95 26.60 -37.07
N GLY A 613 21.81 25.86 -36.41
CA GLY A 613 21.53 25.30 -35.09
C GLY A 613 21.49 26.38 -34.02
N GLY A 614 22.45 27.30 -34.03
CA GLY A 614 22.48 28.42 -33.10
C GLY A 614 23.43 28.12 -31.96
N ARG A 615 22.97 28.25 -30.71
CA ARG A 615 23.79 27.98 -29.52
C ARG A 615 23.39 26.67 -28.88
N GLY A 616 24.35 25.75 -28.78
CA GLY A 616 24.18 24.48 -28.09
C GLY A 616 25.01 23.41 -28.79
N ALA A 617 24.74 22.16 -28.48
CA ALA A 617 25.29 21.02 -29.19
C ALA A 617 24.26 20.48 -30.18
N ASP A 618 24.35 20.92 -31.43
CA ASP A 618 23.28 20.68 -32.41
C ASP A 618 23.55 19.47 -33.32
N LEU A 619 22.48 18.86 -33.82
CA LEU A 619 22.52 17.76 -34.80
C LEU A 619 21.95 18.24 -36.14
N PHE A 620 22.78 18.18 -37.19
CA PHE A 620 22.38 18.59 -38.54
C PHE A 620 22.30 17.39 -39.50
N SER A 621 21.19 17.30 -40.25
CA SER A 621 21.02 16.42 -41.39
C SER A 621 20.48 17.22 -42.58
N GLY A 622 21.29 17.37 -43.63
CA GLY A 622 20.86 18.08 -44.85
C GLY A 622 19.87 17.24 -45.66
N GLY A 623 20.12 15.93 -45.74
CA GLY A 623 19.31 15.00 -46.51
C GLY A 623 19.76 14.95 -47.97
N THR A 624 18.84 15.18 -48.91
CA THR A 624 19.13 15.11 -50.35
C THR A 624 19.13 16.49 -51.00
N GLY A 625 20.25 16.84 -51.62
CA GLY A 625 20.40 18.00 -52.50
C GLY A 625 21.67 18.77 -52.15
N ASN A 626 21.67 20.11 -52.23
CA ASN A 626 22.85 20.92 -51.90
C ASN A 626 22.56 21.80 -50.67
N ASP A 627 22.85 21.24 -49.50
CA ASP A 627 22.47 21.83 -48.23
C ASP A 627 23.62 22.64 -47.62
N ILE A 628 23.29 23.63 -46.81
CA ILE A 628 24.24 24.53 -46.16
C ILE A 628 23.92 24.62 -44.67
N ALA A 629 24.89 24.25 -43.84
CA ALA A 629 24.89 24.63 -42.43
C ALA A 629 25.56 26.01 -42.26
N ILE A 630 24.80 27.00 -41.79
CA ILE A 630 25.22 28.41 -41.75
C ILE A 630 26.00 28.74 -40.47
N ASP A 631 25.74 28.03 -39.37
CA ASP A 631 26.30 28.28 -38.04
C ASP A 631 26.81 26.99 -37.37
N PHE A 632 27.58 26.18 -38.11
CA PHE A 632 28.14 24.93 -37.57
C PHE A 632 29.44 25.19 -36.80
N SER A 633 29.47 24.82 -35.51
CA SER A 633 30.62 24.92 -34.61
C SER A 633 30.88 23.62 -33.87
N ALA A 634 31.81 22.80 -34.39
CA ALA A 634 32.31 21.62 -33.67
C ALA A 634 32.93 21.93 -32.28
N GLY A 635 33.17 23.21 -31.96
CA GLY A 635 33.63 23.65 -30.64
C GLY A 635 32.51 23.78 -29.60
N GLU A 636 31.24 23.87 -30.03
CA GLU A 636 30.05 23.93 -29.16
C GLU A 636 29.41 22.54 -28.97
N GLY A 637 29.72 21.58 -29.85
CA GLY A 637 29.29 20.19 -29.71
C GLY A 637 28.64 19.64 -30.98
N ASP A 638 28.50 20.47 -32.01
CA ASP A 638 27.72 20.15 -33.19
C ASP A 638 28.19 18.92 -33.96
N THR A 639 27.22 18.19 -34.49
CA THR A 639 27.42 17.00 -35.32
C THR A 639 26.61 17.08 -36.61
N ARG A 640 27.10 16.45 -37.68
CA ARG A 640 26.42 16.42 -38.99
C ARG A 640 26.57 15.07 -39.67
N ASP A 641 25.57 14.63 -40.42
CA ASP A 641 25.51 13.27 -41.00
C ASP A 641 26.30 13.08 -42.32
N GLY A 642 27.12 14.05 -42.72
CA GLY A 642 27.93 13.99 -43.94
C GLY A 642 27.16 14.26 -45.24
N THR A 643 25.85 14.55 -45.16
CA THR A 643 25.07 15.10 -46.29
C THR A 643 25.30 16.58 -46.50
N ILE A 644 25.80 17.28 -45.47
CA ILE A 644 26.18 18.70 -45.53
C ILE A 644 27.71 18.82 -45.70
N PRO A 645 28.20 19.55 -46.73
CA PRO A 645 29.63 19.71 -47.03
C PRO A 645 30.44 20.46 -45.97
#